data_AF-A0A3M7RBR6-F1
#
_entry.id   AF-A0A3M7RBR6-F1
#
_cell.length_a   1.000
_cell.length_b   1.000
_cell.length_c   1.000
_cell.angle_alpha   90.00
_cell.angle_beta   90.00
_cell.angle_gamma   90.00
#
_symmetry.space_group_name_H-M   'P 1'
#
loop_
_entity.id
_entity.type
_entity.pdbx_description
1 polymer ?
#
loop_
_entity_poly.entity_id
_entity_poly.type
_entity_poly.pdbx_seq_one_letter_code
_entity_poly.pdbx_strand_id
1 'polypeptide(L)'
;MSYAKFKFKNTHPHLSKSLVPFIRRVFLIKRLCSIPASHYCDKPLTKLRLSLSFLYLEKTIEHDFTTDIFIFHLISHCSNEFADIYFENLNNLIDYPINGTLFISNSHNYDHVDFDGDIINFENNPIDYFGIMVPLNLQQIKTTELTGTFLLSNTYFKYDTKLIGFEYWANYASQKIYVEIKRENYLLHDRISLYTKKGYNRYTLPNSLSVDKGFSIEIKVNYPHLLAINDRNDLIYPDMYWNGNEYVKLNHFKNWAFYFNCKIDQRYFLQAYQFSKKFELNETDNIARYVSKKFHLNVRFNKTNFQVKKYFTISNRVKGLIRRNLMKFLVIDMIIGIQNLILNSFFRQFGDLICTKTLIDKPGLNFEYNCSVLLISQSKSLPIAIQFINCHKEVFYINGNKQDGFGYYSDFNSIESNLTSPSNFLSSQTLDNSWQIHLLLTSTEFLIESLLIGFQFFSTSTDQIKINLWSSNMCSVESCSSYFSKSLLFSAVRIATWTIEPEIGKNKHMLPVSIFVNFKSFFTIELMTRTHILSEITDQYFYPDYEIQGRKLTPILGKQILFKALTKTFFYKSIIQLDHSKNYDFENKILMPGTEKNFDSTRNMSIEVMNLEFVDLEMKFDIQVYSQKNFTHVLIDYGDCSNESFYSDSKQFTSYFGLNLDLYKFSNIKFEDESVNSFLVLNSEFRYDTNLLGFKIYAVKEGHILLQYIFVSTDECGVLMPCSFYFKQNISINRLNNETNVIKLNLKKGLQVYKLSSPIYIREGAILMVTHKRGQIGSFYNEDSGNTMSDYFVEFFNQTLQNISLVKLDQMLGINCLIEYGYYIHQIKVVKKYYLFVPYNIKVKLANSTKNINIKINVNHDPSFDITILISNSKIIENSLFLPYFLI
;
A
#
# COMPACT_ATOMS: atom_id res chain seq x y z
N MET A 1 11.55 16.74 69.79
CA MET A 1 12.72 16.22 70.56
C MET A 1 12.51 14.72 70.67
N SER A 2 13.24 13.82 70.01
CA SER A 2 14.68 13.53 70.05
C SER A 2 15.17 12.96 68.69
N TYR A 3 16.35 13.41 68.21
CA TYR A 3 16.98 12.86 67.01
C TYR A 3 17.81 11.61 67.34
N ALA A 4 17.44 10.45 66.79
CA ALA A 4 18.32 9.28 66.76
C ALA A 4 19.33 9.42 65.60
N LYS A 5 20.62 9.40 65.94
CA LYS A 5 21.75 9.61 65.03
C LYS A 5 22.35 8.26 64.64
N PHE A 6 22.05 7.74 63.44
CA PHE A 6 22.72 6.54 62.92
C PHE A 6 24.06 6.93 62.26
N LYS A 7 25.16 6.37 62.77
CA LYS A 7 26.49 6.42 62.15
C LYS A 7 26.67 5.18 61.28
N PHE A 8 26.92 5.35 59.98
CA PHE A 8 27.41 4.28 59.12
C PHE A 8 28.94 4.22 59.21
N LYS A 9 29.48 3.02 59.48
CA LYS A 9 30.91 2.73 59.44
C LYS A 9 31.25 2.25 58.02
N ASN A 10 32.09 2.98 57.31
CA ASN A 10 32.47 2.68 55.92
C ASN A 10 33.66 1.71 55.94
N THR A 11 33.49 0.46 55.48
CA THR A 11 34.51 -0.60 55.59
C THR A 11 35.35 -0.81 54.34
N HIS A 12 35.25 0.04 53.30
CA HIS A 12 36.09 -0.08 52.10
C HIS A 12 36.63 1.28 51.61
N PRO A 13 37.95 1.53 51.60
CA PRO A 13 38.51 2.86 51.31
C PRO A 13 38.55 3.27 49.82
N HIS A 14 38.11 2.44 48.88
CA HIS A 14 38.36 2.66 47.44
C HIS A 14 37.14 2.95 46.56
N LEU A 15 35.97 3.25 47.13
CA LEU A 15 34.81 3.68 46.34
C LEU A 15 34.68 5.22 46.35
N SER A 16 34.90 5.79 45.16
CA SER A 16 35.01 7.22 44.89
C SER A 16 33.69 8.00 45.05
N LYS A 17 33.83 9.31 45.22
CA LYS A 17 32.82 10.33 45.61
C LYS A 17 31.58 10.50 44.69
N SER A 18 31.30 9.61 43.74
CA SER A 18 30.16 9.79 42.80
C SER A 18 28.91 8.95 43.11
N LEU A 19 28.96 7.98 44.03
CA LEU A 19 27.84 7.04 44.27
C LEU A 19 26.79 7.53 45.30
N VAL A 20 27.16 8.45 46.18
CA VAL A 20 26.31 8.91 47.30
C VAL A 20 25.06 9.70 46.87
N PRO A 21 25.10 10.55 45.81
CA PRO A 21 23.90 11.20 45.30
C PRO A 21 22.90 10.24 44.64
N PHE A 22 23.39 9.13 44.07
CA PHE A 22 22.57 8.14 43.37
C PHE A 22 21.78 7.27 44.36
N ILE A 23 22.41 6.81 45.44
CA ILE A 23 21.76 5.99 46.47
C ILE A 23 20.68 6.79 47.23
N ARG A 24 20.87 8.10 47.43
CA ARG A 24 19.85 8.97 48.05
C ARG A 24 18.60 9.15 47.19
N ARG A 25 18.71 9.13 45.86
CA ARG A 25 17.53 9.24 44.95
C ARG A 25 16.75 7.93 44.87
N VAL A 26 17.44 6.78 44.88
CA VAL A 26 16.78 5.46 44.83
C VAL A 26 16.01 5.16 46.13
N PHE A 27 16.53 5.58 47.28
CA PHE A 27 15.82 5.38 48.57
C PHE A 27 14.60 6.29 48.77
N LEU A 28 14.57 7.47 48.13
CA LEU A 28 13.39 8.35 48.19
C LEU A 28 12.20 7.77 47.39
N ILE A 29 12.49 7.09 46.28
CA ILE A 29 11.48 6.48 45.41
C ILE A 29 10.88 5.22 46.06
N LYS A 30 11.69 4.39 46.73
CA LYS A 30 11.20 3.17 47.39
C LYS A 30 10.27 3.43 48.59
N ARG A 31 10.41 4.60 49.24
CA ARG A 31 9.60 4.99 50.40
C ARG A 31 8.23 5.58 50.03
N LEU A 32 8.05 6.04 48.78
CA LEU A 32 6.76 6.53 48.28
C LEU A 32 5.88 5.38 47.74
N CYS A 33 6.46 4.24 47.37
CA CYS A 33 5.73 3.10 46.79
C CYS A 33 5.33 2.01 47.81
N SER A 34 5.38 2.28 49.12
CA SER A 34 5.12 1.26 50.18
C SER A 34 4.03 1.64 51.19
N ILE A 35 3.10 2.53 50.83
CA ILE A 35 1.94 2.87 51.68
C ILE A 35 0.68 2.13 51.17
N PRO A 36 -0.05 1.38 51.99
CA PRO A 36 -1.28 0.68 51.58
C PRO A 36 -2.42 1.66 51.25
N ALA A 37 -3.17 1.35 50.19
CA ALA A 37 -4.19 2.20 49.59
C ALA A 37 -5.53 2.35 50.35
N SER A 38 -5.62 2.00 51.64
CA SER A 38 -6.90 1.91 52.35
C SER A 38 -7.31 3.14 53.18
N HIS A 39 -6.65 4.30 53.04
CA HIS A 39 -6.87 5.44 53.98
C HIS A 39 -7.05 6.84 53.39
N TYR A 40 -7.39 7.00 52.11
CA TYR A 40 -7.71 8.32 51.55
C TYR A 40 -8.95 8.32 50.66
N CYS A 41 -10.12 8.14 51.28
CA CYS A 41 -11.36 8.70 50.77
C CYS A 41 -11.92 9.59 51.89
N ASP A 42 -12.05 10.89 51.60
CA ASP A 42 -12.69 11.96 52.40
C ASP A 42 -11.76 13.12 52.83
N LYS A 43 -11.25 13.87 51.83
CA LYS A 43 -11.13 15.36 51.83
C LYS A 43 -10.33 15.86 50.61
N PRO A 44 -10.60 17.07 50.09
CA PRO A 44 -10.00 17.54 48.83
C PRO A 44 -8.59 18.09 49.09
N LEU A 45 -7.57 17.40 48.59
CA LEU A 45 -6.20 17.91 48.57
C LEU A 45 -5.84 18.43 47.18
N THR A 46 -5.47 19.70 47.17
CA THR A 46 -4.94 20.48 46.06
C THR A 46 -3.79 19.77 45.32
N LYS A 47 -4.10 19.35 44.09
CA LYS A 47 -3.27 19.41 42.86
C LYS A 47 -1.75 19.14 43.03
N LEU A 48 -1.38 17.88 43.21
CA LEU A 48 -0.07 17.34 42.82
C LEU A 48 -0.30 16.20 41.82
N ARG A 49 -0.31 16.53 40.51
CA ARG A 49 -0.51 15.57 39.42
C ARG A 49 0.86 15.21 38.83
N LEU A 50 1.48 14.17 39.36
CA LEU A 50 2.62 13.50 38.71
C LEU A 50 2.05 12.32 37.90
N SER A 51 1.80 12.53 36.60
CA SER A 51 1.61 11.41 35.66
C SER A 51 2.98 10.95 35.20
N LEU A 52 3.52 9.89 35.82
CA LEU A 52 4.62 9.14 35.19
C LEU A 52 3.97 8.21 34.15
N SER A 53 4.04 8.59 32.89
CA SER A 53 3.76 7.70 31.76
C SER A 53 5.08 7.07 31.34
N PHE A 54 5.19 5.74 31.39
CA PHE A 54 6.35 5.05 30.80
C PHE A 54 6.19 5.05 29.28
N LEU A 55 7.19 5.60 28.59
CA LEU A 55 7.28 5.61 27.13
C LEU A 55 7.89 4.27 26.68
N TYR A 56 7.09 3.40 26.04
CA TYR A 56 7.61 2.25 25.31
C TYR A 56 7.97 2.71 23.89
N LEU A 57 9.26 2.64 23.55
CA LEU A 57 9.77 2.82 22.18
C LEU A 57 10.17 1.44 21.70
N GLU A 58 9.31 0.78 20.93
CA GLU A 58 9.74 -0.38 20.17
C GLU A 58 10.47 0.13 18.93
N LYS A 59 11.80 0.12 19.00
CA LYS A 59 12.63 0.22 17.82
C LYS A 59 12.99 -1.21 17.45
N THR A 60 12.39 -1.77 16.41
CA THR A 60 12.94 -2.96 15.75
C THR A 60 14.29 -2.54 15.17
N ILE A 61 15.41 -3.07 15.70
CA ILE A 61 16.75 -2.52 15.42
C ILE A 61 17.38 -3.15 14.17
N GLU A 62 16.80 -4.20 13.59
CA GLU A 62 17.36 -4.80 12.37
C GLU A 62 16.31 -4.86 11.26
N HIS A 63 16.66 -4.27 10.12
CA HIS A 63 16.03 -4.29 8.79
C HIS A 63 15.29 -3.02 8.32
N ASP A 64 15.61 -2.66 7.06
CA ASP A 64 15.14 -1.49 6.31
C ASP A 64 13.62 -1.55 6.07
N PHE A 65 12.90 -0.63 6.68
CA PHE A 65 11.51 -0.37 6.33
C PHE A 65 11.44 0.78 5.33
N THR A 66 10.69 0.60 4.24
CA THR A 66 10.20 1.70 3.39
C THR A 66 8.99 2.40 4.01
N THR A 67 8.50 1.94 5.17
CA THR A 67 7.41 2.56 5.95
C THR A 67 7.81 2.60 7.42
N ASP A 68 8.21 3.75 7.94
CA ASP A 68 8.49 3.89 9.37
C ASP A 68 7.13 3.87 10.14
N ILE A 69 6.79 2.74 10.76
CA ILE A 69 5.61 2.59 11.62
C ILE A 69 5.99 2.98 13.05
N PHE A 70 5.34 4.01 13.59
CA PHE A 70 5.53 4.42 14.98
C PHE A 70 4.27 4.11 15.81
N ILE A 71 4.39 3.15 16.73
CA ILE A 71 3.34 2.81 17.70
C ILE A 71 3.72 3.42 19.04
N PHE A 72 2.76 4.07 19.72
CA PHE A 72 3.01 4.75 20.98
C PHE A 72 1.83 4.55 21.93
N HIS A 73 1.94 3.65 22.90
CA HIS A 73 0.87 3.43 23.87
C HIS A 73 0.92 4.47 25.01
N LEU A 74 -0.22 5.05 25.38
CA LEU A 74 -0.34 5.92 26.55
C LEU A 74 -1.48 5.46 27.44
N ILE A 75 -1.10 4.97 28.61
CA ILE A 75 -1.99 4.33 29.57
C ILE A 75 -2.18 5.26 30.76
N SER A 76 -3.39 5.80 30.91
CA SER A 76 -3.82 6.30 32.21
C SER A 76 -4.08 5.10 33.13
N HIS A 77 -3.40 5.08 34.27
CA HIS A 77 -3.48 3.99 35.26
C HIS A 77 -4.74 4.05 36.14
N CYS A 78 -5.60 5.06 36.00
CA CYS A 78 -6.76 5.24 36.89
C CYS A 78 -8.06 5.62 36.18
N SER A 79 -8.11 5.55 34.84
CA SER A 79 -9.36 5.82 34.11
C SER A 79 -9.76 4.63 33.26
N ASN A 80 -11.06 4.38 33.19
CA ASN A 80 -11.69 3.41 32.30
C ASN A 80 -11.72 3.89 30.84
N GLU A 81 -10.71 4.67 30.46
CA GLU A 81 -10.58 5.36 29.20
C GLU A 81 -9.21 5.04 28.63
N PHE A 82 -9.20 4.84 27.32
CA PHE A 82 -7.99 4.52 26.59
C PHE A 82 -8.04 5.26 25.26
N ALA A 83 -6.91 5.87 24.90
CA ALA A 83 -6.72 6.51 23.63
C ALA A 83 -5.34 6.12 23.10
N ASP A 84 -5.32 5.61 21.88
CA ASP A 84 -4.10 5.28 21.15
C ASP A 84 -4.16 5.87 19.75
N ILE A 85 -3.00 6.18 19.19
CA ILE A 85 -2.92 6.82 17.88
C ILE A 85 -1.82 6.14 17.11
N TYR A 86 -2.23 5.61 15.96
CA TYR A 86 -1.40 4.95 14.98
C TYR A 86 -1.23 5.88 13.77
N PHE A 87 -0.06 5.86 13.15
CA PHE A 87 0.26 6.67 11.99
C PHE A 87 0.92 5.84 10.89
N GLU A 88 0.44 6.03 9.67
CA GLU A 88 1.03 5.52 8.44
C GLU A 88 1.50 6.69 7.57
N ASN A 89 2.79 6.69 7.27
CA ASN A 89 3.37 7.57 6.27
C ASN A 89 4.02 6.72 5.18
N LEU A 90 3.24 6.37 4.15
CA LEU A 90 3.69 5.52 3.06
C LEU A 90 4.88 6.11 2.28
N ASN A 91 5.03 7.44 2.30
CA ASN A 91 6.03 8.15 1.49
C ASN A 91 7.25 8.59 2.30
N ASN A 92 7.26 8.43 3.64
CA ASN A 92 8.28 8.94 4.56
C ASN A 92 8.63 10.44 4.36
N LEU A 93 7.70 11.22 3.83
CA LEU A 93 7.88 12.64 3.52
C LEU A 93 6.88 13.46 4.35
N ILE A 94 7.36 14.56 4.96
CA ILE A 94 6.54 15.44 5.82
C ILE A 94 5.45 16.19 5.05
N ASP A 95 5.70 16.52 3.78
CA ASP A 95 4.81 17.28 2.91
C ASP A 95 3.65 16.46 2.32
N TYR A 96 3.68 15.14 2.51
CA TYR A 96 2.57 14.26 2.17
C TYR A 96 1.57 14.15 3.33
N PRO A 97 0.28 13.91 3.03
CA PRO A 97 -0.72 13.64 4.06
C PRO A 97 -0.30 12.41 4.88
N ILE A 98 -0.19 12.59 6.20
CA ILE A 98 0.07 11.48 7.12
C ILE A 98 -1.28 10.96 7.59
N ASN A 99 -1.57 9.71 7.24
CA ASN A 99 -2.81 9.07 7.63
C ASN A 99 -2.65 8.53 9.05
N GLY A 100 -3.57 8.89 9.92
CA GLY A 100 -3.61 8.46 11.31
C GLY A 100 -4.90 7.73 11.63
N THR A 101 -4.82 6.79 12.57
CA THR A 101 -5.98 6.13 13.16
C THR A 101 -5.94 6.33 14.67
N LEU A 102 -6.90 7.08 15.18
CA LEU A 102 -7.16 7.26 16.60
C LEU A 102 -8.06 6.12 17.09
N PHE A 103 -7.56 5.29 17.99
CA PHE A 103 -8.36 4.34 18.73
C PHE A 103 -8.74 4.92 20.07
N ILE A 104 -10.03 5.05 20.31
CA ILE A 104 -10.55 5.44 21.62
C ILE A 104 -11.41 4.31 22.15
N SER A 105 -11.32 4.09 23.44
CA SER A 105 -12.24 3.20 24.11
C SER A 105 -12.62 3.75 25.48
N ASN A 106 -13.84 3.41 25.91
CA ASN A 106 -14.39 3.79 27.21
C ASN A 106 -15.26 2.66 27.76
N SER A 107 -15.16 2.34 29.06
CA SER A 107 -16.09 1.39 29.69
C SER A 107 -17.50 1.96 29.94
N HIS A 108 -17.69 3.29 29.85
CA HIS A 108 -18.94 3.97 30.14
C HIS A 108 -19.58 4.55 28.86
N ASN A 109 -20.86 4.24 28.62
CA ASN A 109 -21.58 4.40 27.34
C ASN A 109 -21.97 5.83 26.92
N TYR A 110 -21.30 6.89 27.36
CA TYR A 110 -21.88 8.23 27.10
C TYR A 110 -20.88 9.37 26.97
N ASP A 111 -19.64 9.10 26.62
CA ASP A 111 -18.70 10.19 26.36
C ASP A 111 -18.62 10.52 24.86
N HIS A 112 -18.25 11.76 24.57
CA HIS A 112 -17.80 12.16 23.24
C HIS A 112 -16.38 12.65 23.39
N VAL A 113 -15.57 12.39 22.37
CA VAL A 113 -14.15 12.68 22.37
C VAL A 113 -13.89 13.87 21.49
N ASP A 114 -13.38 14.96 22.07
CA ASP A 114 -12.82 16.08 21.33
C ASP A 114 -11.39 15.72 20.88
N PHE A 115 -11.20 15.57 19.57
CA PHE A 115 -9.94 15.29 18.92
C PHE A 115 -9.54 16.45 18.02
N ASP A 116 -8.58 17.26 18.48
CA ASP A 116 -8.10 18.45 17.76
C ASP A 116 -9.24 19.42 17.30
N GLY A 117 -10.37 19.47 18.02
CA GLY A 117 -11.54 20.29 17.71
C GLY A 117 -12.71 19.52 17.07
N ASP A 118 -12.47 18.30 16.58
CA ASP A 118 -13.51 17.43 16.06
C ASP A 118 -14.17 16.62 17.18
N ILE A 119 -15.50 16.57 17.19
CA ILE A 119 -16.26 15.78 18.17
C ILE A 119 -16.54 14.39 17.59
N ILE A 120 -15.95 13.36 18.22
CA ILE A 120 -16.13 11.96 17.87
C ILE A 120 -17.09 11.32 18.87
N ASN A 121 -18.21 10.81 18.37
CA ASN A 121 -19.17 10.03 19.16
C ASN A 121 -18.83 8.54 19.06
N PHE A 122 -19.05 7.78 20.14
CA PHE A 122 -19.00 6.32 20.06
C PHE A 122 -20.29 5.83 19.38
N GLU A 123 -20.18 5.34 18.15
CA GLU A 123 -21.33 4.84 17.37
C GLU A 123 -21.54 3.33 17.56
N ASN A 124 -20.53 2.62 18.05
CA ASN A 124 -20.50 1.16 18.07
C ASN A 124 -21.18 0.54 19.29
N ASN A 125 -21.71 -0.67 19.09
CA ASN A 125 -22.15 -1.54 20.18
C ASN A 125 -20.98 -1.86 21.12
N PRO A 126 -21.22 -1.98 22.44
CA PRO A 126 -20.18 -2.33 23.37
C PRO A 126 -19.69 -3.76 23.12
N ILE A 127 -18.38 -3.95 23.18
CA ILE A 127 -17.71 -5.25 23.04
C ILE A 127 -17.29 -5.78 24.40
N ASP A 128 -17.32 -7.09 24.54
CA ASP A 128 -17.03 -7.86 25.78
C ASP A 128 -15.81 -8.77 25.61
N TYR A 129 -14.89 -8.37 24.71
CA TYR A 129 -13.68 -9.12 24.42
C TYR A 129 -12.50 -8.21 24.04
N PHE A 130 -11.27 -8.71 24.24
CA PHE A 130 -10.05 -8.19 23.60
C PHE A 130 -9.55 -9.20 22.56
N GLY A 131 -9.25 -8.77 21.35
CA GLY A 131 -8.83 -9.64 20.25
C GLY A 131 -9.53 -9.33 18.94
N ILE A 132 -9.55 -10.30 18.04
CA ILE A 132 -10.23 -10.21 16.74
C ILE A 132 -11.51 -11.02 16.78
N MET A 133 -12.64 -10.38 16.44
CA MET A 133 -13.95 -11.03 16.32
C MET A 133 -13.82 -12.37 15.60
N VAL A 134 -14.21 -13.45 16.28
CA VAL A 134 -14.12 -14.81 15.73
C VAL A 134 -15.45 -15.11 15.02
N PRO A 135 -15.50 -15.10 13.68
CA PRO A 135 -16.71 -15.44 12.94
C PRO A 135 -17.15 -16.89 13.22
N LEU A 136 -18.45 -17.08 13.41
CA LEU A 136 -19.03 -18.41 13.65
C LEU A 136 -18.86 -19.35 12.45
N ASN A 137 -18.80 -18.80 11.24
CA ASN A 137 -18.61 -19.54 10.00
C ASN A 137 -17.55 -18.86 9.12
N LEU A 138 -16.41 -19.52 8.94
CA LEU A 138 -15.35 -19.08 8.02
C LEU A 138 -15.45 -19.86 6.72
N GLN A 139 -15.89 -19.19 5.66
CA GLN A 139 -16.00 -19.78 4.33
C GLN A 139 -14.64 -20.26 3.77
N GLN A 140 -13.57 -19.53 4.08
CA GLN A 140 -12.20 -19.90 3.73
C GLN A 140 -11.30 -19.81 4.95
N ILE A 141 -10.74 -20.94 5.37
CA ILE A 141 -9.83 -21.02 6.51
C ILE A 141 -8.41 -20.85 5.99
N LYS A 142 -7.78 -19.73 6.36
CA LYS A 142 -6.34 -19.54 6.20
C LYS A 142 -5.66 -19.83 7.53
N THR A 143 -4.48 -20.43 7.46
CA THR A 143 -3.69 -20.85 8.63
C THR A 143 -2.21 -20.56 8.38
N THR A 144 -1.37 -20.65 9.41
CA THR A 144 0.09 -20.54 9.30
C THR A 144 0.78 -21.88 9.54
N GLU A 145 1.87 -22.15 8.83
CA GLU A 145 2.73 -23.33 9.03
C GLU A 145 3.58 -23.21 10.30
N LEU A 146 3.73 -22.00 10.84
CA LEU A 146 4.58 -21.76 11.99
C LEU A 146 4.03 -22.45 13.24
N THR A 147 4.95 -23.03 14.02
CA THR A 147 4.69 -23.57 15.36
C THR A 147 5.63 -22.87 16.33
N GLY A 148 5.23 -22.79 17.60
CA GLY A 148 6.00 -22.10 18.63
C GLY A 148 5.13 -21.14 19.42
N THR A 149 5.73 -20.04 19.85
CA THR A 149 5.13 -19.07 20.75
C THR A 149 4.76 -17.80 19.98
N PHE A 150 3.52 -17.36 20.13
CA PHE A 150 2.98 -16.18 19.46
C PHE A 150 2.44 -15.18 20.48
N LEU A 151 2.80 -13.92 20.34
CA LEU A 151 2.27 -12.80 21.12
C LEU A 151 1.10 -12.18 20.34
N LEU A 152 -0.10 -12.22 20.92
CA LEU A 152 -1.32 -11.76 20.28
C LEU A 152 -1.56 -10.27 20.58
N SER A 153 -1.02 -9.39 19.75
CA SER A 153 -1.02 -7.94 20.00
C SER A 153 -2.43 -7.36 20.16
N ASN A 154 -3.43 -7.90 19.46
CA ASN A 154 -4.82 -7.46 19.56
C ASN A 154 -5.51 -7.84 20.89
N THR A 155 -4.89 -8.71 21.69
CA THR A 155 -5.41 -9.13 23.01
C THR A 155 -4.89 -8.26 24.17
N TYR A 156 -4.25 -7.12 23.85
CA TYR A 156 -3.75 -6.19 24.84
C TYR A 156 -4.88 -5.62 25.72
N PHE A 157 -4.83 -5.88 27.02
CA PHE A 157 -5.85 -5.48 27.99
C PHE A 157 -5.78 -3.97 28.24
N LYS A 158 -6.79 -3.24 27.77
CA LYS A 158 -6.86 -1.77 27.84
C LYS A 158 -7.34 -1.26 29.21
N TYR A 159 -7.90 -2.13 30.05
CA TYR A 159 -8.39 -1.83 31.40
C TYR A 159 -8.16 -3.01 32.32
N ASP A 160 -8.21 -2.76 33.62
CA ASP A 160 -8.29 -3.81 34.63
C ASP A 160 -9.66 -4.49 34.51
N THR A 161 -9.68 -5.80 34.29
CA THR A 161 -10.91 -6.56 34.06
C THR A 161 -10.75 -8.01 34.50
N LYS A 162 -11.82 -8.79 34.53
CA LYS A 162 -11.72 -10.23 34.73
C LYS A 162 -11.85 -10.95 33.40
N LEU A 163 -10.82 -11.71 33.06
CA LEU A 163 -10.85 -12.67 31.97
C LEU A 163 -11.76 -13.84 32.35
N ILE A 164 -12.82 -14.06 31.58
CA ILE A 164 -13.82 -15.12 31.82
C ILE A 164 -13.68 -16.29 30.84
N GLY A 165 -12.91 -16.16 29.77
CA GLY A 165 -12.76 -17.21 28.78
C GLY A 165 -12.05 -16.80 27.50
N PHE A 166 -12.07 -17.70 26.52
CA PHE A 166 -11.49 -17.51 25.19
C PHE A 166 -12.45 -17.95 24.10
N GLU A 167 -12.39 -17.29 22.95
CA GLU A 167 -13.02 -17.71 21.70
C GLU A 167 -11.96 -17.76 20.61
N TYR A 168 -11.91 -18.82 19.81
CA TYR A 168 -10.94 -18.94 18.72
C TYR A 168 -11.38 -19.94 17.66
N TRP A 169 -10.81 -19.84 16.45
CA TRP A 169 -11.06 -20.79 15.37
C TRP A 169 -9.84 -21.71 15.14
N ALA A 170 -10.08 -23.03 15.12
CA ALA A 170 -9.05 -24.04 14.94
C ALA A 170 -9.36 -24.95 13.74
N ASN A 171 -8.34 -25.33 12.98
CA ASN A 171 -8.47 -26.20 11.81
C ASN A 171 -8.52 -27.69 12.17
N TYR A 172 -7.91 -28.08 13.30
CA TYR A 172 -7.84 -29.47 13.76
C TYR A 172 -8.43 -29.65 15.16
N ALA A 173 -9.01 -30.83 15.40
CA ALA A 173 -9.54 -31.25 16.69
C ALA A 173 -8.48 -31.98 17.53
N SER A 174 -8.73 -32.05 18.84
CA SER A 174 -7.97 -32.75 19.87
C SER A 174 -6.50 -32.33 20.01
N GLN A 175 -6.13 -31.16 19.49
CA GLN A 175 -4.80 -30.61 19.67
C GLN A 175 -4.76 -29.68 20.88
N LYS A 176 -3.61 -29.62 21.54
CA LYS A 176 -3.43 -28.82 22.74
C LYS A 176 -2.79 -27.48 22.38
N ILE A 177 -3.45 -26.38 22.76
CA ILE A 177 -2.82 -25.04 22.80
C ILE A 177 -2.59 -24.65 24.24
N TYR A 178 -1.56 -23.84 24.46
CA TYR A 178 -1.25 -23.28 25.77
C TYR A 178 -1.38 -21.77 25.71
N VAL A 179 -2.06 -21.19 26.69
CA VAL A 179 -2.34 -19.77 26.78
C VAL A 179 -1.68 -19.24 28.06
N GLU A 180 -0.85 -18.22 27.91
CA GLU A 180 -0.16 -17.51 28.98
C GLU A 180 -0.56 -16.03 28.94
N ILE A 181 -0.75 -15.41 30.11
CA ILE A 181 -1.07 -13.99 30.23
C ILE A 181 0.19 -13.29 30.73
N LYS A 182 0.76 -12.42 29.88
CA LYS A 182 2.07 -11.82 30.09
C LYS A 182 2.05 -10.31 29.99
N ARG A 183 2.93 -9.69 30.75
CA ARG A 183 3.33 -8.29 30.59
C ARG A 183 4.84 -8.24 30.71
N GLU A 184 5.53 -7.95 29.61
CA GLU A 184 6.98 -8.02 29.56
C GLU A 184 7.47 -9.41 30.06
N ASN A 185 8.41 -9.44 31.01
CA ASN A 185 8.92 -10.67 31.63
C ASN A 185 8.07 -11.17 32.80
N TYR A 186 6.92 -10.55 33.09
CA TYR A 186 6.04 -10.94 34.19
C TYR A 186 4.93 -11.86 33.68
N LEU A 187 4.93 -13.09 34.19
CA LEU A 187 3.85 -14.06 34.03
C LEU A 187 2.82 -13.83 35.13
N LEU A 188 1.55 -13.56 34.77
CA LEU A 188 0.49 -13.32 35.76
C LEU A 188 -0.04 -14.62 36.38
N HIS A 189 -0.10 -15.69 35.58
CA HIS A 189 -0.73 -16.94 35.97
C HIS A 189 -0.07 -18.14 35.28
N ASP A 190 -0.19 -19.31 35.92
CA ASP A 190 0.17 -20.59 35.32
C ASP A 190 -0.52 -20.82 33.98
N ARG A 191 0.21 -21.49 33.10
CA ARG A 191 -0.16 -21.84 31.73
C ARG A 191 -1.53 -22.55 31.67
N ILE A 192 -2.50 -21.92 31.02
CA ILE A 192 -3.82 -22.51 30.77
C ILE A 192 -3.71 -23.43 29.56
N SER A 193 -4.16 -24.68 29.67
CA SER A 193 -4.12 -25.61 28.56
C SER A 193 -5.51 -25.94 28.01
N LEU A 194 -5.68 -25.77 26.70
CA LEU A 194 -6.96 -25.94 26.02
C LEU A 194 -6.85 -27.03 24.96
N TYR A 195 -7.86 -27.91 24.88
CA TYR A 195 -8.00 -28.87 23.79
C TYR A 195 -8.91 -28.28 22.72
N THR A 196 -8.43 -28.21 21.49
CA THR A 196 -9.17 -27.66 20.35
C THR A 196 -10.22 -28.65 19.84
N LYS A 197 -11.37 -28.14 19.42
CA LYS A 197 -12.30 -28.80 18.50
C LYS A 197 -12.05 -28.22 17.11
N LYS A 198 -12.28 -29.00 16.05
CA LYS A 198 -12.27 -28.47 14.69
C LYS A 198 -13.39 -27.44 14.60
N GLY A 199 -13.02 -26.23 14.22
CA GLY A 199 -13.90 -25.10 14.11
C GLY A 199 -13.92 -24.18 15.33
N TYR A 200 -15.12 -23.76 15.76
CA TYR A 200 -15.29 -22.63 16.66
C TYR A 200 -15.17 -23.15 18.07
N ASN A 201 -14.20 -22.62 18.78
CA ASN A 201 -13.92 -22.97 20.14
C ASN A 201 -14.34 -21.82 21.01
N ARG A 202 -15.17 -22.13 22.01
CA ARG A 202 -15.46 -21.24 23.13
C ARG A 202 -15.11 -21.99 24.40
N TYR A 203 -14.22 -21.40 25.19
CA TYR A 203 -13.78 -21.95 26.45
C TYR A 203 -14.08 -20.95 27.57
N THR A 204 -14.85 -21.37 28.56
CA THR A 204 -15.13 -20.57 29.76
C THR A 204 -14.17 -21.00 30.86
N LEU A 205 -13.47 -20.05 31.46
CA LEU A 205 -12.61 -20.33 32.61
C LEU A 205 -13.47 -20.76 33.80
N PRO A 206 -13.03 -21.76 34.59
CA PRO A 206 -13.78 -22.21 35.76
C PRO A 206 -13.91 -21.10 36.81
N ASN A 207 -12.89 -20.25 36.93
CA ASN A 207 -12.90 -19.04 37.74
C ASN A 207 -12.45 -17.87 36.86
N SER A 208 -13.15 -16.75 36.93
CA SER A 208 -12.71 -15.52 36.27
C SER A 208 -11.36 -15.07 36.84
N LEU A 209 -10.41 -14.71 35.99
CA LEU A 209 -9.06 -14.28 36.39
C LEU A 209 -8.95 -12.75 36.31
N SER A 210 -8.57 -12.08 37.39
CA SER A 210 -8.29 -10.64 37.35
C SER A 210 -7.03 -10.39 36.53
N VAL A 211 -7.15 -9.57 35.49
CA VAL A 211 -6.06 -9.20 34.59
C VAL A 211 -5.94 -7.69 34.61
N ASP A 212 -4.78 -7.20 35.01
CA ASP A 212 -4.51 -5.76 35.04
C ASP A 212 -4.29 -5.23 33.62
N LYS A 213 -4.46 -3.92 33.47
CA LYS A 213 -4.16 -3.19 32.25
C LYS A 213 -2.70 -3.38 31.84
N GLY A 214 -2.50 -3.60 30.55
CA GLY A 214 -1.20 -3.72 29.91
C GLY A 214 -0.64 -5.12 29.80
N PHE A 215 -1.38 -6.14 30.23
CA PHE A 215 -1.10 -7.52 29.89
C PHE A 215 -1.58 -7.82 28.46
N SER A 216 -1.06 -8.90 27.87
CA SER A 216 -1.50 -9.48 26.60
C SER A 216 -1.44 -11.01 26.67
N ILE A 217 -2.07 -11.66 25.70
CA ILE A 217 -2.01 -13.11 25.58
C ILE A 217 -0.82 -13.54 24.74
N GLU A 218 -0.08 -14.50 25.27
CA GLU A 218 0.83 -15.34 24.53
C GLU A 218 0.22 -16.73 24.34
N ILE A 219 0.25 -17.24 23.12
CA ILE A 219 -0.18 -18.61 22.82
C ILE A 219 1.00 -19.46 22.37
N LYS A 220 1.07 -20.71 22.83
CA LYS A 220 2.01 -21.70 22.32
C LYS A 220 1.27 -22.79 21.56
N VAL A 221 1.64 -22.94 20.30
CA VAL A 221 1.03 -23.85 19.32
C VAL A 221 2.09 -24.87 18.90
N ASN A 222 1.85 -26.15 19.17
CA ASN A 222 2.79 -27.22 18.86
C ASN A 222 2.51 -27.91 17.51
N TYR A 223 1.42 -27.55 16.82
CA TYR A 223 0.99 -28.19 15.59
C TYR A 223 0.82 -27.15 14.48
N PRO A 224 1.42 -27.36 13.29
CA PRO A 224 1.30 -26.41 12.18
C PRO A 224 -0.16 -26.35 11.72
N HIS A 225 -0.55 -25.22 11.15
CA HIS A 225 -1.90 -24.96 10.63
C HIS A 225 -3.04 -25.12 11.66
N LEU A 226 -2.74 -25.12 12.96
CA LEU A 226 -3.76 -25.40 13.97
C LEU A 226 -4.77 -24.27 14.13
N LEU A 227 -4.31 -23.03 14.16
CA LEU A 227 -5.16 -21.85 14.36
C LEU A 227 -5.35 -21.08 13.07
N ALA A 228 -6.55 -20.55 12.89
CA ALA A 228 -6.86 -19.73 11.74
C ALA A 228 -6.40 -18.28 11.90
N ILE A 229 -5.98 -17.70 10.80
CA ILE A 229 -5.48 -16.33 10.72
C ILE A 229 -6.42 -15.48 9.87
N ASN A 230 -6.63 -14.24 10.31
CA ASN A 230 -7.13 -13.15 9.50
C ASN A 230 -5.94 -12.54 8.76
N ASP A 231 -5.98 -12.62 7.42
CA ASP A 231 -4.91 -12.14 6.53
C ASP A 231 -5.29 -10.86 5.78
N ARG A 232 -6.39 -10.22 6.18
CA ARG A 232 -6.80 -8.92 5.63
C ARG A 232 -5.78 -7.85 6.03
N ASN A 233 -5.45 -6.97 5.10
CA ASN A 233 -4.46 -5.90 5.31
C ASN A 233 -5.01 -4.72 6.14
N ASP A 234 -6.23 -4.82 6.67
CA ASP A 234 -6.91 -3.79 7.47
C ASP A 234 -6.57 -3.87 8.97
N LEU A 235 -5.85 -4.91 9.40
CA LEU A 235 -5.43 -5.06 10.78
C LEU A 235 -4.26 -4.12 11.10
N ILE A 236 -4.39 -3.39 12.20
CA ILE A 236 -3.39 -2.39 12.61
C ILE A 236 -2.29 -3.04 13.46
N TYR A 237 -2.63 -4.01 14.31
CA TYR A 237 -1.65 -4.74 15.11
C TYR A 237 -1.49 -6.17 14.59
N PRO A 238 -0.38 -6.51 13.92
CA PRO A 238 -0.07 -7.89 13.62
C PRO A 238 0.24 -8.67 14.89
N ASP A 239 -0.07 -9.96 14.88
CA ASP A 239 0.45 -10.87 15.88
C ASP A 239 1.92 -11.18 15.58
N MET A 240 2.68 -11.45 16.64
CA MET A 240 4.12 -11.67 16.55
C MET A 240 4.49 -13.10 16.91
N TYR A 241 5.52 -13.62 16.27
CA TYR A 241 6.10 -14.95 16.46
C TYR A 241 7.45 -14.83 17.16
N TRP A 242 7.65 -15.60 18.22
CA TRP A 242 8.94 -15.68 18.90
C TRP A 242 9.88 -16.62 18.14
N ASN A 243 10.94 -16.07 17.56
CA ASN A 243 11.92 -16.85 16.79
C ASN A 243 13.02 -17.51 17.65
N GLY A 244 12.99 -17.32 18.97
CA GLY A 244 14.02 -17.76 19.91
C GLY A 244 14.77 -16.62 20.60
N ASN A 245 14.90 -15.47 19.93
CA ASN A 245 15.64 -14.31 20.42
C ASN A 245 14.75 -13.06 20.58
N GLU A 246 13.79 -12.89 19.66
CA GLU A 246 12.89 -11.74 19.63
C GLU A 246 11.52 -12.11 19.05
N TYR A 247 10.56 -11.21 19.21
CA TYR A 247 9.27 -11.29 18.54
C TYR A 247 9.36 -10.63 17.16
N VAL A 248 9.08 -11.40 16.12
CA VAL A 248 8.99 -10.92 14.73
C VAL A 248 7.54 -10.96 14.26
N LYS A 249 7.14 -10.09 13.32
CA LYS A 249 5.78 -10.14 12.76
C LYS A 249 5.51 -11.52 12.13
N LEU A 250 4.27 -12.02 12.29
CA LEU A 250 3.87 -13.31 11.69
C LEU A 250 4.03 -13.32 10.16
N ASN A 251 3.81 -12.17 9.52
CA ASN A 251 4.11 -11.95 8.11
C ASN A 251 4.73 -10.55 7.95
N HIS A 252 5.86 -10.44 7.25
CA HIS A 252 6.56 -9.17 7.09
C HIS A 252 5.85 -8.21 6.12
N PHE A 253 5.01 -8.72 5.22
CA PHE A 253 4.33 -7.95 4.18
C PHE A 253 2.86 -7.65 4.50
N LYS A 254 2.28 -8.36 5.48
CA LYS A 254 0.86 -8.25 5.82
C LYS A 254 0.68 -8.28 7.33
N ASN A 255 -0.28 -7.51 7.83
CA ASN A 255 -0.57 -7.49 9.26
C ASN A 255 -1.45 -8.68 9.69
N TRP A 256 -0.92 -9.91 9.60
CA TRP A 256 -1.68 -11.11 9.98
C TRP A 256 -1.90 -11.18 11.47
N ALA A 257 -3.07 -11.68 11.87
CA ALA A 257 -3.38 -12.00 13.26
C ALA A 257 -4.33 -13.19 13.36
N PHE A 258 -4.30 -13.90 14.48
CA PHE A 258 -5.15 -15.05 14.72
C PHE A 258 -6.59 -14.62 15.01
N TYR A 259 -7.56 -15.42 14.55
CA TYR A 259 -8.95 -15.31 15.01
C TYR A 259 -9.03 -15.82 16.45
N PHE A 260 -8.65 -14.96 17.40
CA PHE A 260 -8.58 -15.25 18.82
C PHE A 260 -9.09 -14.07 19.65
N ASN A 261 -9.95 -14.37 20.61
CA ASN A 261 -10.65 -13.44 21.47
C ASN A 261 -10.52 -13.85 22.94
N CYS A 262 -10.26 -12.85 23.80
CA CYS A 262 -10.26 -12.96 25.25
C CYS A 262 -11.58 -12.41 25.77
N LYS A 263 -12.46 -13.27 26.26
CA LYS A 263 -13.75 -12.86 26.82
C LYS A 263 -13.54 -12.25 28.19
N ILE A 264 -14.14 -11.09 28.43
CA ILE A 264 -14.00 -10.35 29.68
C ILE A 264 -15.37 -10.14 30.35
N ASP A 265 -15.36 -9.87 31.65
CA ASP A 265 -16.58 -9.68 32.46
C ASP A 265 -17.24 -8.31 32.26
N GLN A 266 -16.50 -7.35 31.71
CA GLN A 266 -16.95 -5.99 31.47
C GLN A 266 -17.14 -5.72 29.98
N ARG A 267 -18.09 -4.85 29.66
CA ARG A 267 -18.26 -4.35 28.31
C ARG A 267 -17.64 -2.97 28.16
N TYR A 268 -17.10 -2.67 26.99
CA TYR A 268 -16.54 -1.36 26.68
C TYR A 268 -16.84 -0.97 25.23
N PHE A 269 -16.83 0.33 24.98
CA PHE A 269 -17.00 0.92 23.66
C PHE A 269 -15.63 1.11 23.03
N LEU A 270 -15.50 0.75 21.76
CA LEU A 270 -14.28 0.94 20.97
C LEU A 270 -14.65 1.63 19.67
N GLN A 271 -13.99 2.75 19.39
CA GLN A 271 -14.11 3.48 18.12
C GLN A 271 -12.72 3.64 17.54
N ALA A 272 -12.60 3.41 16.23
CA ALA A 272 -11.45 3.80 15.44
C ALA A 272 -11.87 4.99 14.58
N TYR A 273 -11.11 6.07 14.64
CA TYR A 273 -11.33 7.28 13.86
C TYR A 273 -10.12 7.50 12.96
N GLN A 274 -10.33 7.39 11.66
CA GLN A 274 -9.31 7.65 10.66
C GLN A 274 -9.29 9.15 10.34
N PHE A 275 -8.09 9.73 10.30
CA PHE A 275 -7.88 11.12 9.96
C PHE A 275 -6.63 11.25 9.08
N SER A 276 -6.52 12.34 8.32
CA SER A 276 -5.32 12.64 7.55
C SER A 276 -4.84 14.04 7.89
N LYS A 277 -3.56 14.18 8.23
CA LYS A 277 -2.97 15.47 8.60
C LYS A 277 -1.83 15.78 7.65
N LYS A 278 -1.97 16.86 6.88
CA LYS A 278 -0.90 17.40 6.04
C LYS A 278 -0.18 18.49 6.81
N PHE A 279 1.16 18.45 6.81
CA PHE A 279 1.97 19.49 7.42
C PHE A 279 2.49 20.40 6.30
N GLU A 280 2.02 21.65 6.28
CA GLU A 280 2.57 22.66 5.38
C GLU A 280 4.04 22.88 5.73
N LEU A 281 4.95 22.70 4.76
CA LEU A 281 6.33 23.12 4.87
C LEU A 281 6.41 24.61 4.52
N ASN A 282 7.01 25.43 5.39
CA ASN A 282 7.25 26.83 5.03
C ASN A 282 8.33 26.87 3.95
N GLU A 283 8.35 27.88 3.08
CA GLU A 283 9.39 28.00 2.04
C GLU A 283 10.83 27.96 2.61
N THR A 284 11.02 28.43 3.84
CA THR A 284 12.30 28.35 4.57
C THR A 284 12.65 26.93 5.02
N ASP A 285 11.66 26.06 5.22
CA ASP A 285 11.86 24.65 5.59
C ASP A 285 12.36 23.83 4.39
N ASN A 286 12.03 24.20 3.16
CA ASN A 286 12.43 23.48 1.94
C ASN A 286 13.95 23.46 1.70
N ILE A 287 14.70 24.39 2.32
CA ILE A 287 16.15 24.51 2.15
C ILE A 287 16.93 23.71 3.21
N ALA A 288 16.32 23.43 4.37
CA ALA A 288 16.98 22.75 5.47
C ALA A 288 16.93 21.22 5.31
N ARG A 289 18.11 20.57 5.18
CA ARG A 289 18.26 19.10 5.07
C ARG A 289 17.65 18.28 6.23
N TYR A 290 17.25 18.93 7.32
CA TYR A 290 16.63 18.30 8.48
C TYR A 290 15.50 19.18 9.01
N VAL A 291 14.33 19.10 8.40
CA VAL A 291 13.11 19.65 8.99
C VAL A 291 12.56 18.61 9.95
N SER A 292 12.52 18.94 11.25
CA SER A 292 11.72 18.20 12.21
C SER A 292 10.57 19.09 12.68
N LYS A 293 9.33 18.71 12.36
CA LYS A 293 8.15 19.39 12.90
C LYS A 293 7.65 18.62 14.11
N LYS A 294 7.44 19.35 15.20
CA LYS A 294 6.74 18.84 16.36
C LYS A 294 5.30 19.26 16.25
N PHE A 295 4.40 18.29 16.37
CA PHE A 295 2.99 18.58 16.55
C PHE A 295 2.49 17.80 17.75
N HIS A 296 1.36 18.21 18.29
CA HIS A 296 0.67 17.43 19.30
C HIS A 296 -0.74 17.14 18.83
N LEU A 297 -1.27 16.03 19.31
CA LEU A 297 -2.67 15.70 19.20
C LEU A 297 -3.26 15.74 20.59
N ASN A 298 -4.44 16.30 20.68
CA ASN A 298 -5.17 16.40 21.91
C ASN A 298 -6.45 15.59 21.81
N VAL A 299 -6.57 14.56 22.65
CA VAL A 299 -7.78 13.74 22.81
C VAL A 299 -8.36 14.07 24.17
N ARG A 300 -9.57 14.62 24.22
CA ARG A 300 -10.28 14.94 25.47
C ARG A 300 -11.61 14.20 25.56
N PHE A 301 -11.76 13.43 26.63
CA PHE A 301 -13.01 12.81 27.04
C PHE A 301 -13.81 13.86 27.82
N ASN A 302 -14.96 14.26 27.29
CA ASN A 302 -15.65 15.46 27.76
C ASN A 302 -16.32 15.28 29.13
N LYS A 303 -16.80 14.07 29.46
CA LYS A 303 -17.43 13.83 30.76
C LYS A 303 -16.45 13.76 31.92
N THR A 304 -15.33 13.07 31.73
CA THR A 304 -14.34 12.90 32.80
C THR A 304 -13.30 14.01 32.83
N ASN A 305 -13.28 14.87 31.81
CA ASN A 305 -12.19 15.81 31.54
C ASN A 305 -10.82 15.12 31.44
N PHE A 306 -10.80 13.82 31.14
CA PHE A 306 -9.57 13.11 30.88
C PHE A 306 -9.01 13.57 29.53
N GLN A 307 -7.74 13.97 29.54
CA GLN A 307 -7.09 14.57 28.38
C GLN A 307 -5.76 13.87 28.13
N VAL A 308 -5.61 13.31 26.94
CA VAL A 308 -4.35 12.74 26.44
C VAL A 308 -3.78 13.71 25.43
N LYS A 309 -2.64 14.31 25.77
CA LYS A 309 -1.83 15.09 24.83
C LYS A 309 -0.61 14.29 24.43
N LYS A 310 -0.46 14.06 23.13
CA LYS A 310 0.64 13.28 22.59
C LYS A 310 1.44 14.12 21.63
N TYR A 311 2.74 14.22 21.90
CA TYR A 311 3.66 15.01 21.10
C TYR A 311 4.37 14.08 20.12
N PHE A 312 4.26 14.39 18.85
CA PHE A 312 4.91 13.69 17.77
C PHE A 312 6.01 14.58 17.21
N THR A 313 7.13 13.97 16.85
CA THR A 313 8.19 14.64 16.08
C THR A 313 8.30 13.91 14.76
N ILE A 314 7.89 14.55 13.67
CA ILE A 314 8.13 14.04 12.33
C ILE A 314 9.39 14.69 11.84
N SER A 315 10.31 13.90 11.31
CA SER A 315 11.52 14.42 10.68
C SER A 315 11.67 13.80 9.30
N ASN A 316 11.99 14.62 8.30
CA ASN A 316 12.54 14.15 7.03
C ASN A 316 13.96 13.66 7.33
N ARG A 317 14.08 12.48 7.95
CA ARG A 317 15.36 11.81 8.12
C ARG A 317 15.56 10.89 6.93
N VAL A 318 16.32 11.37 5.96
CA VAL A 318 17.14 10.47 5.14
C VAL A 318 18.06 9.77 6.14
N LYS A 319 17.85 8.48 6.43
CA LYS A 319 18.68 7.70 7.36
C LYS A 319 20.09 7.50 6.77
N GLY A 320 20.89 8.56 6.76
CA GLY A 320 22.35 8.50 6.75
C GLY A 320 22.83 8.43 8.21
N LEU A 321 23.58 7.39 8.53
CA LEU A 321 24.16 7.09 9.83
C LEU A 321 24.90 8.32 10.42
N ILE A 322 24.38 8.95 11.49
CA ILE A 322 25.21 9.74 12.41
C ILE A 322 24.78 9.46 13.85
N ARG A 323 25.58 8.63 14.54
CA ARG A 323 26.02 8.92 15.93
C ARG A 323 27.17 8.01 16.39
N ARG A 324 28.38 8.57 16.46
CA ARG A 324 29.13 8.84 17.71
C ARG A 324 30.54 9.36 17.38
N ASN A 325 30.76 10.67 17.58
CA ASN A 325 31.83 11.21 18.43
C ASN A 325 31.71 12.74 18.46
N LEU A 326 31.33 13.25 19.63
CA LEU A 326 31.20 14.68 19.91
C LEU A 326 32.21 14.98 21.01
N MET A 327 33.38 15.47 20.63
CA MET A 327 34.36 16.13 21.50
C MET A 327 35.37 16.93 20.64
N LYS A 328 35.30 18.26 20.82
CA LYS A 328 36.33 19.30 20.59
C LYS A 328 36.55 19.89 19.18
N PHE A 329 36.50 21.23 19.22
CA PHE A 329 37.11 22.29 18.40
C PHE A 329 36.30 23.03 17.30
N LEU A 330 36.50 24.34 17.38
CA LEU A 330 35.94 25.47 16.65
C LEU A 330 36.46 25.58 15.20
N VAL A 331 35.58 26.10 14.33
CA VAL A 331 35.78 27.04 13.21
C VAL A 331 36.90 26.72 12.20
N ILE A 332 36.48 26.39 10.96
CA ILE A 332 36.86 27.03 9.68
C ILE A 332 35.83 26.58 8.62
N ASP A 333 35.35 27.55 7.83
CA ASP A 333 34.40 27.40 6.72
C ASP A 333 34.95 26.66 5.49
N MET A 334 34.02 26.33 4.58
CA MET A 334 34.14 26.07 3.14
C MET A 334 34.11 24.60 2.62
N ILE A 335 33.06 24.35 1.80
CA ILE A 335 33.02 23.63 0.50
C ILE A 335 32.39 22.20 0.43
N ILE A 336 31.28 22.13 -0.35
CA ILE A 336 30.63 21.02 -1.09
C ILE A 336 29.91 19.94 -0.24
N GLY A 337 28.67 19.47 -0.46
CA GLY A 337 27.70 19.45 -1.58
C GLY A 337 27.07 18.03 -1.57
N ILE A 338 25.83 17.82 -1.06
CA ILE A 338 24.58 17.47 -1.82
C ILE A 338 24.34 15.93 -1.91
N GLN A 339 23.30 15.36 -1.25
CA GLN A 339 21.95 14.87 -1.75
C GLN A 339 21.99 13.43 -2.33
N ASN A 340 20.93 12.58 -2.46
CA ASN A 340 19.50 12.48 -2.10
C ASN A 340 19.10 10.98 -2.27
N LEU A 341 18.23 10.39 -1.43
CA LEU A 341 16.78 10.11 -1.61
C LEU A 341 16.42 9.07 -2.70
N ILE A 342 16.03 7.87 -2.25
CA ILE A 342 15.71 6.66 -3.03
C ILE A 342 14.18 6.61 -3.27
N LEU A 343 13.75 6.62 -4.53
CA LEU A 343 12.41 6.28 -4.98
C LEU A 343 12.49 4.94 -5.74
N ASN A 344 12.12 3.83 -5.10
CA ASN A 344 12.07 2.51 -5.71
C ASN A 344 10.79 1.82 -5.26
N SER A 345 9.80 1.64 -6.14
CA SER A 345 8.86 0.51 -6.04
C SER A 345 7.87 0.28 -7.21
N PHE A 346 7.99 0.87 -8.41
CA PHE A 346 7.01 0.52 -9.48
C PHE A 346 7.50 0.36 -10.92
N PHE A 347 8.76 0.65 -11.26
CA PHE A 347 9.26 0.43 -12.62
C PHE A 347 10.47 -0.49 -12.63
N ARG A 348 10.32 -1.70 -13.20
CA ARG A 348 11.39 -2.71 -13.36
C ARG A 348 12.22 -2.45 -14.62
N GLN A 349 12.83 -1.27 -14.68
CA GLN A 349 13.70 -0.82 -15.76
C GLN A 349 14.96 -0.21 -15.18
N PHE A 350 16.09 -0.38 -15.86
CA PHE A 350 17.38 0.15 -15.45
C PHE A 350 18.13 0.68 -16.69
N GLY A 351 18.73 1.87 -16.56
CA GLY A 351 19.50 2.52 -17.62
C GLY A 351 20.80 3.10 -17.06
N ASP A 352 21.95 2.72 -17.63
CA ASP A 352 23.28 3.20 -17.23
C ASP A 352 24.04 3.71 -18.46
N LEU A 353 24.47 4.97 -18.45
CA LEU A 353 25.33 5.54 -19.47
C LEU A 353 26.79 5.35 -19.05
N ILE A 354 27.56 4.63 -19.87
CA ILE A 354 28.96 4.34 -19.60
C ILE A 354 29.82 5.01 -20.68
N CYS A 355 30.70 5.92 -20.26
CA CYS A 355 31.62 6.62 -21.15
C CYS A 355 33.06 6.21 -20.88
N THR A 356 33.75 5.68 -21.90
CA THR A 356 35.19 5.43 -21.84
C THR A 356 35.95 6.59 -22.49
N LYS A 357 37.07 6.96 -21.89
CA LYS A 357 37.91 8.05 -22.39
C LYS A 357 39.00 7.47 -23.29
N THR A 358 38.98 7.81 -24.57
CA THR A 358 40.03 7.43 -25.53
C THR A 358 41.02 8.58 -25.68
N LEU A 359 42.31 8.30 -25.42
CA LEU A 359 43.38 9.25 -25.73
C LEU A 359 43.65 9.18 -27.24
N ILE A 360 43.47 10.29 -27.95
CA ILE A 360 43.91 10.40 -29.34
C ILE A 360 45.38 10.80 -29.30
N ASP A 361 46.25 10.04 -29.97
CA ASP A 361 47.71 10.28 -30.07
C ASP A 361 48.09 11.53 -30.89
N LYS A 362 47.31 12.62 -30.81
CA LYS A 362 47.66 13.91 -31.41
C LYS A 362 48.04 14.92 -30.32
N PRO A 363 49.13 15.69 -30.51
CA PRO A 363 49.54 16.74 -29.59
C PRO A 363 48.52 17.90 -29.64
N GLY A 364 47.51 17.80 -28.78
CA GLY A 364 46.42 18.74 -28.56
C GLY A 364 45.40 18.06 -27.64
N LEU A 365 45.02 18.69 -26.53
CA LEU A 365 44.23 18.13 -25.41
C LEU A 365 42.75 17.80 -25.76
N ASN A 366 42.48 17.23 -26.93
CA ASN A 366 41.14 16.77 -27.30
C ASN A 366 40.97 15.33 -26.85
N PHE A 367 40.01 15.11 -25.94
CA PHE A 367 39.60 13.78 -25.51
C PHE A 367 38.32 13.40 -26.25
N GLU A 368 38.29 12.23 -26.87
CA GLU A 368 37.05 11.61 -27.33
C GLU A 368 36.49 10.73 -26.21
N TYR A 369 35.17 10.81 -26.00
CA TYR A 369 34.45 9.97 -25.06
C TYR A 369 33.60 8.98 -25.86
N ASN A 370 33.91 7.70 -25.72
CA ASN A 370 33.10 6.63 -26.28
C ASN A 370 32.02 6.22 -25.28
N CYS A 371 30.83 6.80 -25.44
CA CYS A 371 29.68 6.54 -24.58
C CYS A 371 28.76 5.45 -25.15
N SER A 372 28.30 4.55 -24.28
CA SER A 372 27.24 3.58 -24.57
C SER A 372 26.19 3.64 -23.47
N VAL A 373 24.93 3.44 -23.84
CA VAL A 373 23.82 3.30 -22.89
C VAL A 373 23.47 1.83 -22.74
N LEU A 374 23.60 1.30 -21.54
CA LEU A 374 23.10 -0.02 -21.14
C LEU A 374 21.66 0.12 -20.67
N LEU A 375 20.72 -0.53 -21.35
CA LEU A 375 19.30 -0.57 -21.00
C LEU A 375 18.91 -2.00 -20.64
N ILE A 376 18.24 -2.17 -19.49
CA ILE A 376 17.70 -3.45 -19.03
C ILE A 376 16.23 -3.26 -18.66
N SER A 377 15.35 -4.11 -19.21
CA SER A 377 13.90 -4.06 -18.94
C SER A 377 13.30 -5.45 -18.91
N GLN A 378 12.25 -5.66 -18.12
CA GLN A 378 11.46 -6.91 -18.18
C GLN A 378 10.47 -6.95 -19.36
N SER A 379 10.32 -5.88 -20.13
CA SER A 379 9.42 -5.78 -21.28
C SER A 379 10.15 -5.37 -22.57
N LYS A 380 9.78 -6.02 -23.69
CA LYS A 380 10.43 -5.92 -25.00
C LYS A 380 10.13 -4.62 -25.76
N SER A 381 9.00 -3.98 -25.48
CA SER A 381 8.40 -2.97 -26.38
C SER A 381 8.24 -1.60 -25.75
N LEU A 382 8.99 -1.28 -24.68
CA LEU A 382 8.95 0.04 -24.09
C LEU A 382 9.99 0.94 -24.78
N PRO A 383 9.55 1.99 -25.50
CA PRO A 383 10.46 3.04 -25.95
C PRO A 383 11.06 3.75 -24.73
N ILE A 384 12.37 3.98 -24.76
CA ILE A 384 13.09 4.80 -23.79
C ILE A 384 13.54 6.05 -24.53
N ALA A 385 12.97 7.21 -24.17
CA ALA A 385 13.42 8.49 -24.68
C ALA A 385 14.55 9.05 -23.81
N ILE A 386 15.68 9.35 -24.44
CA ILE A 386 16.74 10.15 -23.83
C ILE A 386 16.59 11.56 -24.38
N GLN A 387 16.26 12.51 -23.50
CA GLN A 387 16.20 13.91 -23.84
C GLN A 387 17.54 14.56 -23.55
N PHE A 388 18.19 15.06 -24.60
CA PHE A 388 19.43 15.82 -24.51
C PHE A 388 19.14 17.29 -24.18
N ILE A 389 20.17 18.00 -23.71
CA ILE A 389 20.13 19.39 -23.22
C ILE A 389 19.56 20.36 -24.26
N ASN A 390 19.78 20.09 -25.55
CA ASN A 390 19.27 20.85 -26.68
C ASN A 390 17.78 20.58 -27.00
N CYS A 391 17.01 20.01 -26.06
CA CYS A 391 15.63 19.55 -26.26
C CYS A 391 15.46 18.50 -27.38
N HIS A 392 16.55 17.96 -27.92
CA HIS A 392 16.50 16.86 -28.85
C HIS A 392 16.14 15.59 -28.09
N LYS A 393 15.01 14.99 -28.43
CA LYS A 393 14.60 13.68 -27.90
C LYS A 393 15.02 12.60 -28.89
N GLU A 394 15.88 11.69 -28.47
CA GLU A 394 16.09 10.44 -29.21
C GLU A 394 15.37 9.32 -28.48
N VAL A 395 14.47 8.65 -29.21
CA VAL A 395 13.72 7.51 -28.70
C VAL A 395 14.44 6.24 -29.11
N PHE A 396 14.90 5.50 -28.12
CA PHE A 396 15.52 4.21 -28.29
C PHE A 396 14.53 3.11 -27.97
N TYR A 397 14.54 2.04 -28.77
CA TYR A 397 13.76 0.84 -28.50
C TYR A 397 14.69 -0.24 -27.95
N ILE A 398 14.27 -0.92 -26.87
CA ILE A 398 14.99 -2.08 -26.36
C ILE A 398 14.75 -3.26 -27.31
N ASN A 399 15.50 -3.30 -28.41
CA ASN A 399 15.48 -4.41 -29.36
C ASN A 399 16.39 -5.57 -28.92
N GLY A 400 16.82 -5.56 -27.65
CA GLY A 400 17.72 -6.55 -27.08
C GLY A 400 17.18 -7.98 -27.14
N ASN A 401 18.08 -8.96 -27.19
CA ASN A 401 17.70 -10.35 -27.04
C ASN A 401 17.21 -10.62 -25.61
N LYS A 402 16.22 -11.50 -25.49
CA LYS A 402 15.72 -11.98 -24.20
C LYS A 402 16.83 -12.76 -23.49
N GLN A 403 17.22 -12.33 -22.30
CA GLN A 403 18.23 -12.96 -21.45
C GLN A 403 17.57 -13.61 -20.24
N ASP A 404 18.12 -14.75 -19.81
CA ASP A 404 17.68 -15.58 -18.70
C ASP A 404 18.60 -15.47 -17.47
N GLY A 405 19.39 -14.40 -17.37
CA GLY A 405 20.34 -14.24 -16.27
C GLY A 405 21.31 -13.08 -16.39
N PHE A 406 21.86 -12.63 -15.25
CA PHE A 406 22.87 -11.56 -15.13
C PHE A 406 24.29 -12.13 -15.21
N GLY A 407 25.25 -11.35 -15.70
CA GLY A 407 26.63 -11.81 -15.95
C GLY A 407 27.05 -11.65 -17.41
N TYR A 408 28.23 -12.16 -17.75
CA TYR A 408 28.77 -12.03 -19.10
C TYR A 408 28.31 -13.17 -20.02
N TYR A 409 27.88 -12.73 -21.20
CA TYR A 409 27.69 -13.43 -22.47
C TYR A 409 26.36 -14.14 -22.82
N SER A 410 26.06 -13.99 -24.12
CA SER A 410 24.81 -14.28 -24.81
C SER A 410 24.78 -15.58 -25.60
N ASP A 411 25.88 -16.36 -25.66
CA ASP A 411 25.84 -17.71 -26.25
C ASP A 411 27.05 -18.56 -25.82
N PHE A 412 26.95 -19.26 -24.69
CA PHE A 412 27.94 -20.27 -24.26
C PHE A 412 28.20 -21.35 -25.34
N ASN A 413 27.28 -21.52 -26.28
CA ASN A 413 27.36 -22.51 -27.34
C ASN A 413 28.39 -22.15 -28.44
N SER A 414 28.76 -20.87 -28.58
CA SER A 414 29.75 -20.42 -29.57
C SER A 414 31.21 -20.64 -29.12
N ILE A 415 31.44 -20.75 -27.81
CA ILE A 415 32.78 -20.89 -27.21
C ILE A 415 33.28 -22.34 -27.30
N GLU A 416 32.37 -23.32 -27.29
CA GLU A 416 32.72 -24.76 -27.36
C GLU A 416 33.49 -25.13 -28.63
N SER A 417 33.33 -24.40 -29.75
CA SER A 417 34.02 -24.70 -31.00
C SER A 417 35.43 -24.11 -31.13
N ASN A 418 35.81 -23.13 -30.30
CA ASN A 418 37.05 -22.33 -30.48
C ASN A 418 38.08 -22.48 -29.34
N LEU A 419 37.81 -23.27 -28.30
CA LEU A 419 38.66 -23.42 -27.10
C LEU A 419 39.93 -24.29 -27.27
N THR A 420 40.40 -24.55 -28.50
CA THR A 420 41.57 -25.43 -28.73
C THR A 420 42.94 -24.80 -28.48
N SER A 421 43.04 -23.51 -28.08
CA SER A 421 44.33 -22.84 -27.85
C SER A 421 44.54 -22.38 -26.38
N PRO A 422 45.68 -22.72 -25.73
CA PRO A 422 45.91 -22.45 -24.29
C PRO A 422 46.18 -21.00 -23.87
N SER A 423 46.11 -20.02 -24.76
CA SER A 423 46.61 -18.65 -24.48
C SER A 423 45.68 -17.78 -23.62
N ASN A 424 44.45 -18.22 -23.34
CA ASN A 424 43.44 -17.40 -22.65
C ASN A 424 43.25 -17.74 -21.17
N PHE A 425 44.08 -18.62 -20.60
CA PHE A 425 43.97 -18.95 -19.19
C PHE A 425 44.53 -17.82 -18.31
N LEU A 426 43.83 -17.49 -17.22
CA LEU A 426 44.48 -16.96 -16.02
C LEU A 426 45.38 -18.07 -15.45
N SER A 427 46.48 -18.37 -16.13
CA SER A 427 47.54 -19.16 -15.52
C SER A 427 48.14 -18.28 -14.44
N SER A 428 48.02 -18.73 -13.19
CA SER A 428 48.68 -18.11 -12.04
C SER A 428 50.18 -18.35 -12.17
N GLN A 429 50.83 -17.76 -13.16
CA GLN A 429 52.28 -17.70 -13.18
C GLN A 429 52.67 -16.80 -11.99
N THR A 430 53.14 -17.45 -10.92
CA THR A 430 53.90 -16.88 -9.77
C THR A 430 53.20 -16.56 -8.43
N LEU A 431 51.97 -17.01 -8.15
CA LEU A 431 51.43 -16.93 -6.79
C LEU A 431 51.84 -18.15 -5.96
N ASP A 432 52.74 -17.94 -5.00
CA ASP A 432 53.21 -18.92 -4.02
C ASP A 432 52.06 -19.70 -3.36
N ASN A 433 52.24 -21.02 -3.23
CA ASN A 433 51.26 -22.10 -2.98
C ASN A 433 50.33 -22.02 -1.73
N SER A 434 49.95 -20.85 -1.19
CA SER A 434 49.22 -20.77 0.09
C SER A 434 48.01 -19.83 0.15
N TRP A 435 47.61 -19.18 -0.95
CA TRP A 435 46.55 -18.16 -0.89
C TRP A 435 45.30 -18.57 -1.66
N GLN A 436 44.17 -18.63 -0.94
CA GLN A 436 42.83 -18.68 -1.52
C GLN A 436 42.61 -17.40 -2.34
N ILE A 437 42.27 -17.56 -3.62
CA ILE A 437 41.96 -16.43 -4.50
C ILE A 437 40.47 -16.14 -4.39
N HIS A 438 40.13 -14.92 -4.01
CA HIS A 438 38.76 -14.42 -3.98
C HIS A 438 38.55 -13.47 -5.16
N LEU A 439 37.51 -13.70 -5.95
CA LEU A 439 37.18 -12.94 -7.15
C LEU A 439 35.83 -12.27 -6.94
N LEU A 440 35.73 -10.97 -7.19
CA LEU A 440 34.52 -10.15 -7.16
C LEU A 440 34.02 -9.92 -8.57
N LEU A 441 32.80 -10.37 -8.86
CA LEU A 441 32.21 -10.37 -10.19
C LEU A 441 31.25 -9.19 -10.35
N THR A 442 31.74 -8.02 -10.74
CA THR A 442 30.87 -6.82 -10.85
C THR A 442 29.91 -6.91 -12.03
N SER A 443 30.27 -7.71 -13.03
CA SER A 443 29.39 -8.05 -14.17
C SER A 443 28.11 -8.80 -13.78
N THR A 444 28.08 -9.36 -12.57
CA THR A 444 26.93 -10.13 -12.03
C THR A 444 26.01 -9.31 -11.14
N GLU A 445 26.17 -7.98 -11.15
CA GLU A 445 25.30 -7.07 -10.42
C GLU A 445 23.84 -7.24 -10.84
N PHE A 446 22.96 -7.47 -9.87
CA PHE A 446 21.51 -7.53 -10.07
C PHE A 446 20.96 -6.12 -10.17
N LEU A 447 20.69 -5.70 -11.40
CA LEU A 447 20.14 -4.38 -11.72
C LEU A 447 18.61 -4.35 -11.63
N ILE A 448 17.97 -5.50 -11.45
CA ILE A 448 16.54 -5.64 -11.17
C ILE A 448 16.37 -6.79 -10.17
N GLU A 449 15.52 -6.60 -9.17
CA GLU A 449 15.12 -7.68 -8.25
C GLU A 449 14.64 -8.91 -9.03
N SER A 450 15.27 -10.05 -8.74
CA SER A 450 15.10 -11.26 -9.53
C SER A 450 15.15 -12.50 -8.67
N LEU A 451 14.53 -13.57 -9.17
CA LEU A 451 14.57 -14.87 -8.52
C LEU A 451 15.70 -15.70 -9.13
N LEU A 452 16.80 -15.86 -8.41
CA LEU A 452 17.96 -16.69 -8.79
C LEU A 452 17.60 -18.17 -8.75
N ILE A 453 17.84 -18.88 -9.85
CA ILE A 453 17.54 -20.32 -10.00
C ILE A 453 18.79 -21.18 -10.22
N GLY A 454 19.96 -20.58 -10.44
CA GLY A 454 21.19 -21.30 -10.73
C GLY A 454 22.30 -20.38 -11.21
N PHE A 455 23.40 -20.96 -11.68
CA PHE A 455 24.48 -20.25 -12.35
C PHE A 455 25.17 -21.14 -13.38
N GLN A 456 25.85 -20.51 -14.33
CA GLN A 456 26.65 -21.10 -15.40
C GLN A 456 28.04 -20.51 -15.36
N PHE A 457 29.07 -21.36 -15.49
CA PHE A 457 30.45 -20.91 -15.55
C PHE A 457 31.33 -21.96 -16.24
N PHE A 458 32.54 -21.57 -16.64
CA PHE A 458 33.53 -22.50 -17.21
C PHE A 458 34.67 -22.78 -16.22
N SER A 459 34.95 -24.07 -16.00
CA SER A 459 36.07 -24.51 -15.16
C SER A 459 37.09 -25.28 -16.01
N THR A 460 38.36 -25.22 -15.63
CA THR A 460 39.44 -25.99 -16.26
C THR A 460 39.89 -27.19 -15.43
N SER A 461 39.32 -27.34 -14.24
CA SER A 461 39.71 -28.29 -13.22
C SER A 461 38.49 -28.77 -12.45
N THR A 462 38.61 -29.89 -11.76
CA THR A 462 37.51 -30.48 -10.98
C THR A 462 37.48 -30.07 -9.51
N ASP A 463 38.39 -29.22 -9.06
CA ASP A 463 38.47 -28.90 -7.64
C ASP A 463 37.33 -28.01 -7.17
N GLN A 464 37.04 -28.06 -5.86
CA GLN A 464 35.95 -27.31 -5.26
C GLN A 464 36.12 -25.79 -5.44
N ILE A 465 35.06 -25.13 -5.87
CA ILE A 465 34.92 -23.67 -5.82
C ILE A 465 33.81 -23.30 -4.84
N LYS A 466 33.91 -22.10 -4.26
CA LYS A 466 32.89 -21.56 -3.37
C LYS A 466 32.34 -20.26 -3.92
N ILE A 467 31.06 -20.26 -4.28
CA ILE A 467 30.35 -19.10 -4.82
C ILE A 467 29.59 -18.45 -3.67
N ASN A 468 29.77 -17.15 -3.47
CA ASN A 468 29.04 -16.37 -2.48
C ASN A 468 28.20 -15.29 -3.17
N LEU A 469 26.95 -15.16 -2.77
CA LEU A 469 26.07 -14.05 -3.14
C LEU A 469 26.13 -12.99 -2.03
N TRP A 470 26.36 -11.74 -2.42
CA TRP A 470 26.44 -10.61 -1.51
C TRP A 470 25.39 -9.56 -1.87
N SER A 471 24.88 -8.85 -0.87
CA SER A 471 24.13 -7.61 -1.04
C SER A 471 24.92 -6.47 -0.42
N SER A 472 25.07 -5.38 -1.15
CA SER A 472 25.83 -4.21 -0.72
C SER A 472 24.94 -2.98 -0.68
N ASN A 473 24.89 -2.35 0.49
CA ASN A 473 24.29 -1.03 0.63
C ASN A 473 25.27 0.09 0.23
N MET A 474 26.53 -0.25 -0.06
CA MET A 474 27.58 0.74 -0.37
C MET A 474 27.49 1.27 -1.80
N CYS A 475 27.02 0.45 -2.75
CA CYS A 475 26.69 0.87 -4.12
C CYS A 475 25.20 1.27 -4.24
N SER A 476 24.66 1.94 -3.23
CA SER A 476 23.26 2.38 -3.24
C SER A 476 23.00 3.55 -4.20
N VAL A 477 24.04 4.32 -4.56
CA VAL A 477 23.93 5.55 -5.36
C VAL A 477 24.45 5.38 -6.80
N GLU A 478 25.26 4.35 -7.07
CA GLU A 478 25.85 4.09 -8.39
C GLU A 478 25.91 2.57 -8.65
N SER A 479 26.29 2.14 -9.86
CA SER A 479 26.59 0.72 -10.11
C SER A 479 27.70 0.22 -9.19
N CYS A 480 27.60 -1.02 -8.71
CA CYS A 480 28.60 -1.61 -7.83
C CYS A 480 29.96 -1.66 -8.53
N SER A 481 29.98 -1.85 -9.84
CA SER A 481 31.18 -1.69 -10.66
C SER A 481 31.80 -0.29 -10.58
N SER A 482 30.99 0.77 -10.71
CA SER A 482 31.44 2.17 -10.60
C SER A 482 31.96 2.46 -9.20
N TYR A 483 31.24 2.00 -8.16
CA TYR A 483 31.65 2.13 -6.76
C TYR A 483 33.01 1.46 -6.49
N PHE A 484 33.18 0.18 -6.87
CA PHE A 484 34.43 -0.55 -6.64
C PHE A 484 35.60 -0.03 -7.48
N SER A 485 35.34 0.69 -8.58
CA SER A 485 36.39 1.38 -9.34
C SER A 485 37.00 2.58 -8.60
N LYS A 486 36.22 3.18 -7.69
CA LYS A 486 36.62 4.36 -6.90
C LYS A 486 37.04 3.99 -5.48
N SER A 487 36.39 2.98 -4.89
CA SER A 487 36.57 2.56 -3.50
C SER A 487 37.19 1.18 -3.41
N LEU A 488 38.35 1.10 -2.76
CA LEU A 488 39.06 -0.17 -2.53
C LEU A 488 38.51 -0.95 -1.32
N LEU A 489 37.51 -0.44 -0.60
CA LEU A 489 36.98 -1.08 0.61
C LEU A 489 35.78 -1.99 0.30
N PHE A 490 35.94 -3.28 0.56
CA PHE A 490 34.88 -4.27 0.45
C PHE A 490 34.07 -4.36 1.76
N SER A 491 32.80 -3.95 1.75
CA SER A 491 31.85 -4.13 2.85
C SER A 491 30.47 -4.47 2.28
N ALA A 492 30.13 -5.75 2.32
CA ALA A 492 28.84 -6.28 1.86
C ALA A 492 28.33 -7.35 2.83
N VAL A 493 27.03 -7.62 2.83
CA VAL A 493 26.40 -8.68 3.62
C VAL A 493 26.26 -9.92 2.75
N ARG A 494 26.78 -11.04 3.23
CA ARG A 494 26.67 -12.32 2.51
C ARG A 494 25.25 -12.88 2.67
N ILE A 495 24.56 -13.07 1.56
CA ILE A 495 23.20 -13.64 1.52
C ILE A 495 23.26 -15.17 1.52
N ALA A 496 24.08 -15.74 0.64
CA ALA A 496 24.14 -17.19 0.43
C ALA A 496 25.54 -17.63 -0.02
N THR A 497 25.83 -18.92 0.20
CA THR A 497 27.10 -19.56 -0.17
C THR A 497 26.83 -20.96 -0.70
N TRP A 498 27.53 -21.33 -1.78
CA TRP A 498 27.49 -22.66 -2.38
C TRP A 498 28.91 -23.18 -2.59
N THR A 499 29.15 -24.44 -2.25
CA THR A 499 30.41 -25.16 -2.56
C THR A 499 30.12 -26.19 -3.64
N ILE A 500 30.92 -26.19 -4.70
CA ILE A 500 30.62 -26.92 -5.94
C ILE A 500 31.89 -27.58 -6.43
N GLU A 501 31.78 -28.85 -6.82
CA GLU A 501 32.81 -29.57 -7.53
C GLU A 501 32.47 -29.46 -9.03
N PRO A 502 33.11 -28.56 -9.78
CA PRO A 502 32.83 -28.40 -11.19
C PRO A 502 33.41 -29.57 -12.01
N GLU A 503 32.84 -29.82 -13.17
CA GLU A 503 33.47 -30.63 -14.21
C GLU A 503 34.40 -29.75 -15.08
N ILE A 504 35.38 -30.34 -15.75
CA ILE A 504 36.18 -29.61 -16.74
C ILE A 504 35.27 -29.20 -17.90
N GLY A 505 35.25 -27.92 -18.24
CA GLY A 505 34.40 -27.33 -19.27
C GLY A 505 33.23 -26.54 -18.70
N LYS A 506 32.09 -26.58 -19.40
CA LYS A 506 30.90 -25.79 -19.09
C LYS A 506 30.10 -26.43 -17.96
N ASN A 507 29.93 -25.68 -16.87
CA ASN A 507 29.15 -26.09 -15.72
C ASN A 507 27.83 -25.33 -15.69
N LYS A 508 26.73 -26.04 -15.50
CA LYS A 508 25.41 -25.46 -15.21
C LYS A 508 24.89 -26.07 -13.91
N HIS A 509 24.81 -25.26 -12.87
CA HIS A 509 24.34 -25.71 -11.56
C HIS A 509 23.01 -25.03 -11.23
N MET A 510 21.97 -25.83 -11.02
CA MET A 510 20.65 -25.35 -10.64
C MET A 510 20.49 -25.41 -9.12
N LEU A 511 19.93 -24.35 -8.54
CA LEU A 511 19.65 -24.32 -7.11
C LEU A 511 18.47 -25.22 -6.76
N PRO A 512 18.52 -25.96 -5.63
CA PRO A 512 17.38 -26.78 -5.19
C PRO A 512 16.17 -25.92 -4.79
N VAL A 513 16.43 -24.69 -4.32
CA VAL A 513 15.42 -23.69 -3.98
C VAL A 513 15.86 -22.36 -4.60
N SER A 514 14.94 -21.73 -5.33
CA SER A 514 15.19 -20.43 -5.93
C SER A 514 15.29 -19.34 -4.86
N ILE A 515 16.27 -18.44 -4.97
CA ILE A 515 16.52 -17.39 -3.97
C ILE A 515 16.09 -16.04 -4.54
N PHE A 516 15.34 -15.25 -3.77
CA PHE A 516 15.05 -13.87 -4.13
C PHE A 516 16.29 -13.01 -3.91
N VAL A 517 16.70 -12.29 -4.95
CA VAL A 517 17.92 -11.48 -4.94
C VAL A 517 17.55 -10.02 -5.13
N ASN A 518 17.95 -9.20 -4.16
CA ASN A 518 17.67 -7.77 -4.16
C ASN A 518 18.51 -7.04 -5.21
N PHE A 519 18.03 -5.86 -5.62
CA PHE A 519 18.81 -4.88 -6.38
C PHE A 519 20.19 -4.64 -5.72
N LYS A 520 21.24 -4.46 -6.52
CA LYS A 520 22.65 -4.27 -6.08
C LYS A 520 23.29 -5.46 -5.37
N SER A 521 22.73 -6.66 -5.55
CA SER A 521 23.44 -7.88 -5.17
C SER A 521 24.45 -8.27 -6.25
N PHE A 522 25.52 -8.98 -5.90
CA PHE A 522 26.54 -9.47 -6.84
C PHE A 522 27.21 -10.74 -6.29
N PHE A 523 27.99 -11.43 -7.13
CA PHE A 523 28.69 -12.65 -6.73
C PHE A 523 30.17 -12.43 -6.46
N THR A 524 30.72 -13.27 -5.58
CA THR A 524 32.15 -13.52 -5.48
C THR A 524 32.44 -15.01 -5.63
N ILE A 525 33.59 -15.38 -6.18
CA ILE A 525 34.07 -16.76 -6.22
C ILE A 525 35.34 -16.89 -5.40
N GLU A 526 35.38 -17.88 -4.52
CA GLU A 526 36.54 -18.29 -3.74
C GLU A 526 37.07 -19.61 -4.32
N LEU A 527 38.31 -19.59 -4.80
CA LEU A 527 39.00 -20.74 -5.36
C LEU A 527 39.73 -21.45 -4.21
N MET A 528 39.34 -22.69 -3.91
CA MET A 528 39.85 -23.42 -2.73
C MET A 528 41.24 -24.05 -2.99
N THR A 529 41.59 -24.29 -4.25
CA THR A 529 42.85 -24.93 -4.70
C THR A 529 43.34 -24.26 -5.99
N ARG A 530 44.21 -24.93 -6.77
CA ARG A 530 44.67 -24.49 -8.11
C ARG A 530 43.56 -24.53 -9.17
N THR A 531 42.32 -24.31 -8.78
CA THR A 531 41.18 -24.26 -9.68
C THR A 531 41.32 -23.05 -10.58
N HIS A 532 41.32 -23.22 -11.91
CA HIS A 532 41.27 -22.08 -12.82
C HIS A 532 39.88 -21.96 -13.43
N ILE A 533 39.23 -20.83 -13.18
CA ILE A 533 38.02 -20.42 -13.90
C ILE A 533 38.45 -19.66 -15.15
N LEU A 534 37.82 -19.99 -16.27
CA LEU A 534 38.13 -19.34 -17.54
C LEU A 534 37.72 -17.86 -17.48
N SER A 535 38.62 -17.02 -17.99
CA SER A 535 38.37 -15.60 -18.23
C SER A 535 38.55 -15.31 -19.70
N GLU A 536 37.72 -14.44 -20.26
CA GLU A 536 37.85 -14.01 -21.64
C GLU A 536 38.56 -12.66 -21.70
N ILE A 537 39.47 -12.50 -22.67
CA ILE A 537 40.05 -11.21 -23.01
C ILE A 537 39.07 -10.51 -23.94
N THR A 538 38.52 -9.38 -23.54
CA THR A 538 37.71 -8.58 -24.46
C THR A 538 37.99 -7.10 -24.27
N ASP A 539 37.98 -6.40 -25.40
CA ASP A 539 38.23 -4.95 -25.45
C ASP A 539 36.96 -4.13 -25.15
N GLN A 540 35.83 -4.79 -24.86
CA GLN A 540 34.49 -4.17 -24.78
C GLN A 540 33.89 -4.17 -23.36
N TYR A 541 34.72 -4.20 -22.31
CA TYR A 541 34.20 -4.26 -20.95
C TYR A 541 33.87 -2.90 -20.37
N PHE A 542 32.60 -2.74 -19.98
CA PHE A 542 32.14 -1.62 -19.18
C PHE A 542 32.54 -1.74 -17.70
N TYR A 543 32.71 -2.98 -17.19
CA TYR A 543 32.93 -3.25 -15.76
C TYR A 543 34.02 -4.31 -15.54
N PRO A 544 35.15 -3.97 -14.88
CA PRO A 544 36.18 -4.94 -14.53
C PRO A 544 35.74 -5.81 -13.35
N ASP A 545 36.10 -7.10 -13.39
CA ASP A 545 36.07 -7.94 -12.19
C ASP A 545 37.31 -7.64 -11.32
N TYR A 546 37.26 -7.97 -10.04
CA TYR A 546 38.35 -7.65 -9.10
C TYR A 546 38.84 -8.90 -8.38
N GLU A 547 40.14 -8.97 -8.13
CA GLU A 547 40.73 -9.89 -7.15
C GLU A 547 40.68 -9.25 -5.76
N ILE A 548 40.17 -9.97 -4.77
CA ILE A 548 40.08 -9.54 -3.38
C ILE A 548 41.27 -10.12 -2.61
N GLN A 549 42.23 -9.26 -2.26
CA GLN A 549 43.38 -9.60 -1.43
C GLN A 549 43.21 -8.95 -0.05
N GLY A 550 42.64 -9.71 0.89
CA GLY A 550 42.25 -9.20 2.21
C GLY A 550 41.14 -8.15 2.10
N ARG A 551 41.46 -6.88 2.34
CA ARG A 551 40.52 -5.75 2.16
C ARG A 551 40.74 -4.96 0.88
N LYS A 552 41.74 -5.31 0.07
CA LYS A 552 42.11 -4.59 -1.15
C LYS A 552 41.47 -5.25 -2.37
N LEU A 553 40.86 -4.44 -3.23
CA LEU A 553 40.36 -4.87 -4.53
C LEU A 553 41.39 -4.51 -5.61
N THR A 554 41.82 -5.48 -6.41
CA THR A 554 42.73 -5.26 -7.54
C THR A 554 41.98 -5.60 -8.83
N PRO A 555 41.75 -4.64 -9.75
CA PRO A 555 41.01 -4.92 -10.98
C PRO A 555 41.78 -5.93 -11.85
N ILE A 556 41.06 -6.89 -12.41
CA ILE A 556 41.62 -7.86 -13.36
C ILE A 556 41.57 -7.21 -14.75
N LEU A 557 42.64 -6.48 -15.08
CA LEU A 557 42.69 -5.69 -16.32
C LEU A 557 42.60 -6.58 -17.57
N GLY A 558 41.70 -6.20 -18.47
CA GLY A 558 41.53 -6.84 -19.78
C GLY A 558 40.96 -8.26 -19.73
N LYS A 559 40.41 -8.70 -18.59
CA LYS A 559 39.80 -10.04 -18.46
C LYS A 559 38.48 -9.96 -17.69
N GLN A 560 37.49 -10.74 -18.12
CA GLN A 560 36.26 -10.95 -17.35
C GLN A 560 36.02 -12.44 -17.13
N ILE A 561 35.55 -12.78 -15.94
CA ILE A 561 35.30 -14.16 -15.57
C ILE A 561 34.03 -14.64 -16.28
N LEU A 562 34.12 -15.81 -16.93
CA LEU A 562 32.98 -16.42 -17.62
C LEU A 562 32.00 -17.00 -16.59
N PHE A 563 31.13 -16.13 -16.07
CA PHE A 563 30.12 -16.46 -15.08
C PHE A 563 28.79 -15.79 -15.40
N LYS A 564 27.71 -16.54 -15.24
CA LYS A 564 26.33 -16.08 -15.46
C LYS A 564 25.41 -16.62 -14.37
N ALA A 565 24.73 -15.72 -13.67
CA ALA A 565 23.67 -16.03 -12.72
C ALA A 565 22.35 -16.25 -13.47
N LEU A 566 21.72 -17.42 -13.33
CA LEU A 566 20.46 -17.75 -13.98
C LEU A 566 19.27 -17.24 -13.16
N THR A 567 18.33 -16.54 -13.80
CA THR A 567 17.13 -15.99 -13.16
C THR A 567 15.85 -16.57 -13.75
N LYS A 568 14.80 -16.72 -12.93
CA LYS A 568 13.48 -17.18 -13.40
C LYS A 568 12.80 -16.14 -14.28
N THR A 569 13.00 -14.87 -13.95
CA THR A 569 12.49 -13.73 -14.73
C THR A 569 13.47 -13.42 -15.85
N PHE A 570 12.97 -13.41 -17.07
CA PHE A 570 13.72 -12.95 -18.21
C PHE A 570 13.74 -11.42 -18.26
N PHE A 571 14.77 -10.88 -18.87
CA PHE A 571 14.87 -9.45 -19.17
C PHE A 571 15.46 -9.24 -20.56
N TYR A 572 15.21 -8.07 -21.12
CA TYR A 572 15.75 -7.60 -22.39
C TYR A 572 16.90 -6.66 -22.06
N LYS A 573 18.08 -6.94 -22.60
CA LYS A 573 19.29 -6.12 -22.45
C LYS A 573 19.67 -5.53 -23.80
N SER A 574 19.75 -4.21 -23.89
CA SER A 574 20.22 -3.50 -25.08
C SER A 574 21.42 -2.65 -24.69
N ILE A 575 22.47 -2.67 -25.50
CA ILE A 575 23.60 -1.74 -25.39
C ILE A 575 23.55 -0.88 -26.64
N ILE A 576 23.41 0.42 -26.44
CA ILE A 576 23.28 1.39 -27.52
C ILE A 576 24.55 2.23 -27.52
N GLN A 577 25.38 2.06 -28.56
CA GLN A 577 26.50 2.96 -28.77
C GLN A 577 25.97 4.31 -29.25
N LEU A 578 26.38 5.40 -28.59
CA LEU A 578 26.02 6.74 -29.02
C LEU A 578 26.90 7.13 -30.21
N ASP A 579 26.30 7.64 -31.28
CA ASP A 579 27.00 8.02 -32.51
C ASP A 579 27.92 9.22 -32.25
N HIS A 580 29.24 9.00 -32.26
CA HIS A 580 30.27 10.01 -32.02
C HIS A 580 30.32 11.13 -33.06
N SER A 581 29.68 10.96 -34.23
CA SER A 581 29.61 12.01 -35.25
C SER A 581 28.64 13.14 -34.88
N LYS A 582 27.78 12.92 -33.86
CA LYS A 582 26.91 13.95 -33.30
C LYS A 582 27.62 14.66 -32.15
N ASN A 583 27.73 15.99 -32.23
CA ASN A 583 28.18 16.81 -31.11
C ASN A 583 27.10 16.81 -30.02
N TYR A 584 27.34 16.05 -28.96
CA TYR A 584 26.56 16.14 -27.74
C TYR A 584 27.20 17.20 -26.84
N ASP A 585 26.56 18.36 -26.73
CA ASP A 585 27.00 19.40 -25.81
C ASP A 585 26.62 19.00 -24.38
N PHE A 586 27.55 18.38 -23.67
CA PHE A 586 27.40 17.99 -22.27
C PHE A 586 27.83 19.11 -21.30
N GLU A 587 28.30 20.26 -21.80
CA GLU A 587 29.11 21.16 -20.98
C GLU A 587 28.35 21.90 -19.89
N ASN A 588 27.01 22.03 -19.92
CA ASN A 588 26.26 22.50 -18.76
C ASN A 588 24.77 22.08 -18.81
N LYS A 589 24.34 21.30 -17.81
CA LYS A 589 22.95 20.94 -17.42
C LYS A 589 22.20 19.89 -18.25
N ILE A 590 22.21 18.62 -17.82
CA ILE A 590 21.15 17.66 -18.20
C ILE A 590 19.84 18.12 -17.55
N LEU A 591 18.92 18.65 -18.36
CA LEU A 591 17.59 19.10 -17.92
C LEU A 591 16.61 17.91 -17.96
N MET A 592 16.33 17.32 -16.80
CA MET A 592 15.16 16.45 -16.62
C MET A 592 13.98 17.30 -16.14
N PRO A 593 12.78 17.22 -16.76
CA PRO A 593 11.60 17.92 -16.27
C PRO A 593 11.28 17.47 -14.84
N GLY A 594 11.40 18.38 -13.86
CA GLY A 594 11.10 18.12 -12.45
C GLY A 594 12.28 18.23 -11.49
N THR A 595 13.53 18.31 -11.94
CA THR A 595 14.69 18.66 -11.08
C THR A 595 15.75 19.46 -11.82
N GLU A 596 15.88 20.75 -11.53
CA GLU A 596 17.06 21.52 -11.96
C GLU A 596 18.28 21.11 -11.11
N LYS A 597 19.32 20.57 -11.74
CA LYS A 597 20.64 20.37 -11.10
C LYS A 597 21.78 20.83 -12.00
N ASN A 598 22.74 21.54 -11.41
CA ASN A 598 24.03 21.86 -12.01
C ASN A 598 25.04 20.75 -11.67
N PHE A 599 25.91 20.37 -12.61
CA PHE A 599 26.96 19.37 -12.40
C PHE A 599 28.31 19.95 -12.80
N ASP A 600 29.32 19.82 -11.93
CA ASP A 600 30.72 20.13 -12.22
C ASP A 600 31.48 18.85 -12.58
N SER A 601 32.25 18.89 -13.68
CA SER A 601 32.87 17.71 -14.28
C SER A 601 34.26 17.40 -13.72
N THR A 602 34.41 16.29 -12.98
CA THR A 602 35.73 15.66 -12.79
C THR A 602 35.65 14.13 -12.81
N ARG A 603 36.17 13.57 -13.91
CA ARG A 603 36.65 12.19 -14.21
C ARG A 603 35.72 10.98 -13.91
N ASN A 604 35.46 10.23 -14.98
CA ASN A 604 34.70 8.97 -15.08
C ASN A 604 33.24 9.10 -14.59
N MET A 605 32.35 9.46 -15.51
CA MET A 605 30.91 9.58 -15.26
C MET A 605 30.17 8.32 -15.73
N SER A 606 29.38 7.74 -14.83
CA SER A 606 28.24 6.88 -15.15
C SER A 606 26.97 7.70 -14.90
N ILE A 607 26.09 7.88 -15.89
CA ILE A 607 24.82 8.61 -15.73
C ILE A 607 23.68 7.60 -15.67
N GLU A 608 23.04 7.49 -14.50
CA GLU A 608 21.85 6.67 -14.31
C GLU A 608 20.61 7.49 -14.71
N VAL A 609 19.92 7.05 -15.76
CA VAL A 609 18.72 7.72 -16.28
C VAL A 609 17.50 6.91 -15.84
N MET A 610 16.89 7.28 -14.73
CA MET A 610 15.54 6.84 -14.38
C MET A 610 14.54 7.81 -15.01
N ASN A 611 14.04 7.51 -16.21
CA ASN A 611 13.03 8.35 -16.85
C ASN A 611 11.63 7.72 -16.76
N LEU A 612 10.75 8.43 -16.05
CA LEU A 612 9.31 8.31 -16.12
C LEU A 612 8.82 9.27 -17.22
N GLU A 613 8.77 8.81 -18.48
CA GLU A 613 7.91 9.47 -19.46
C GLU A 613 6.52 8.84 -19.39
N PHE A 614 5.57 9.60 -18.86
CA PHE A 614 4.17 9.27 -18.88
C PHE A 614 3.59 9.60 -20.26
N VAL A 615 3.12 8.57 -20.96
CA VAL A 615 2.35 8.72 -22.21
C VAL A 615 1.04 9.46 -21.88
N ASP A 616 0.69 10.47 -22.68
CA ASP A 616 -0.63 11.11 -22.64
C ASP A 616 -1.73 10.05 -22.86
N LEU A 617 -2.64 9.89 -21.90
CA LEU A 617 -3.82 9.05 -22.07
C LEU A 617 -4.91 9.88 -22.74
N GLU A 618 -5.32 9.48 -23.94
CA GLU A 618 -6.54 9.99 -24.56
C GLU A 618 -7.75 9.33 -23.89
N MET A 619 -8.43 10.11 -23.05
CA MET A 619 -9.65 9.68 -22.39
C MET A 619 -10.87 10.13 -23.19
N LYS A 620 -11.80 9.20 -23.40
CA LYS A 620 -13.09 9.45 -24.04
C LYS A 620 -14.17 9.33 -22.97
N PHE A 621 -14.96 10.39 -22.78
CA PHE A 621 -16.04 10.42 -21.81
C PHE A 621 -17.35 10.76 -22.49
N ASP A 622 -18.42 10.11 -22.05
CA ASP A 622 -19.78 10.48 -22.39
C ASP A 622 -20.42 11.16 -21.18
N ILE A 623 -20.65 12.47 -21.29
CA ILE A 623 -21.32 13.26 -20.26
C ILE A 623 -22.81 13.33 -20.60
N GLN A 624 -23.65 12.75 -19.74
CA GLN A 624 -25.10 12.87 -19.83
C GLN A 624 -25.61 13.91 -18.84
N VAL A 625 -26.12 15.03 -19.35
CA VAL A 625 -26.71 16.11 -18.55
C VAL A 625 -28.23 16.01 -18.60
N TYR A 626 -28.85 15.99 -17.43
CA TYR A 626 -30.30 15.98 -17.25
C TYR A 626 -30.75 17.34 -16.73
N SER A 627 -31.68 18.01 -17.39
CA SER A 627 -32.15 19.33 -16.93
C SER A 627 -33.63 19.55 -17.21
N GLN A 628 -34.36 20.07 -16.23
CA GLN A 628 -35.75 20.52 -16.42
C GLN A 628 -35.85 21.78 -17.30
N LYS A 629 -34.74 22.52 -17.45
CA LYS A 629 -34.64 23.67 -18.35
C LYS A 629 -33.75 23.34 -19.54
N ASN A 630 -34.22 23.66 -20.74
CA ASN A 630 -33.37 23.56 -21.92
C ASN A 630 -32.21 24.56 -21.81
N PHE A 631 -30.98 24.14 -22.15
CA PHE A 631 -29.80 25.00 -22.21
C PHE A 631 -29.14 24.88 -23.57
N THR A 632 -28.44 25.93 -24.00
CA THR A 632 -27.82 26.00 -25.34
C THR A 632 -26.41 25.44 -25.37
N HIS A 633 -25.66 25.55 -24.27
CA HIS A 633 -24.29 25.05 -24.18
C HIS A 633 -23.87 24.63 -22.77
N VAL A 634 -22.89 23.74 -22.70
CA VAL A 634 -22.20 23.28 -21.49
C VAL A 634 -20.74 23.69 -21.59
N LEU A 635 -20.22 24.35 -20.56
CA LEU A 635 -18.81 24.69 -20.43
C LEU A 635 -18.13 23.63 -19.55
N ILE A 636 -17.03 23.07 -20.05
CA ILE A 636 -16.20 22.10 -19.33
C ILE A 636 -14.82 22.71 -19.20
N ASP A 637 -14.38 22.99 -17.99
CA ASP A 637 -13.00 23.32 -17.62
C ASP A 637 -12.34 22.01 -17.20
N TYR A 638 -11.24 21.61 -17.85
CA TYR A 638 -10.61 20.31 -17.62
C TYR A 638 -9.66 20.30 -16.42
N GLY A 639 -9.49 21.42 -15.72
CA GLY A 639 -8.57 21.53 -14.58
C GLY A 639 -7.09 21.63 -14.98
N ASP A 640 -6.79 21.63 -16.28
CA ASP A 640 -5.48 21.88 -16.89
C ASP A 640 -5.41 23.30 -17.51
N CYS A 641 -6.27 24.20 -17.05
CA CYS A 641 -6.51 25.55 -17.59
C CYS A 641 -7.11 25.60 -19.01
N SER A 642 -7.41 24.45 -19.63
CA SER A 642 -8.18 24.42 -20.86
C SER A 642 -9.67 24.29 -20.57
N ASN A 643 -10.48 24.95 -21.39
CA ASN A 643 -11.92 24.84 -21.34
C ASN A 643 -12.51 24.65 -22.73
N GLU A 644 -13.62 23.94 -22.81
CA GLU A 644 -14.37 23.71 -24.04
C GLU A 644 -15.85 23.98 -23.81
N SER A 645 -16.48 24.63 -24.78
CA SER A 645 -17.92 24.85 -24.80
C SER A 645 -18.57 23.88 -25.79
N PHE A 646 -19.46 23.03 -25.30
CA PHE A 646 -20.23 22.12 -26.13
C PHE A 646 -21.62 22.70 -26.34
N TYR A 647 -21.96 22.99 -27.59
CA TYR A 647 -23.33 23.30 -27.98
C TYR A 647 -24.12 22.00 -28.00
N SER A 648 -25.25 21.97 -27.31
CA SER A 648 -26.09 20.78 -27.32
C SER A 648 -27.20 20.93 -28.34
N ASP A 649 -27.08 20.17 -29.42
CA ASP A 649 -28.12 20.09 -30.45
C ASP A 649 -29.28 19.16 -30.04
N SER A 650 -29.11 18.36 -28.98
CA SER A 650 -30.11 17.38 -28.57
C SER A 650 -31.24 18.02 -27.77
N LYS A 651 -32.40 18.16 -28.41
CA LYS A 651 -33.66 18.60 -27.78
C LYS A 651 -34.51 17.43 -27.26
N GLN A 652 -33.89 16.31 -26.86
CA GLN A 652 -34.65 15.13 -26.46
C GLN A 652 -35.29 15.39 -25.09
N PHE A 653 -36.53 15.83 -25.13
CA PHE A 653 -37.39 15.95 -23.96
C PHE A 653 -38.00 14.58 -23.66
N THR A 654 -37.92 14.15 -22.40
CA THR A 654 -38.55 12.93 -21.90
C THR A 654 -39.42 13.26 -20.70
N SER A 655 -40.58 12.61 -20.64
CA SER A 655 -41.54 12.71 -19.52
C SER A 655 -41.52 11.45 -18.66
N TYR A 656 -40.41 10.70 -18.67
CA TYR A 656 -40.25 9.48 -17.89
C TYR A 656 -38.80 9.21 -17.49
N PHE A 657 -38.62 8.48 -16.39
CA PHE A 657 -37.38 7.77 -16.06
C PHE A 657 -37.49 6.31 -16.51
N GLY A 658 -36.41 5.73 -17.04
CA GLY A 658 -36.42 4.39 -17.63
C GLY A 658 -36.02 4.37 -19.11
N LEU A 659 -36.22 3.23 -19.76
CA LEU A 659 -35.84 2.99 -21.15
C LEU A 659 -36.82 3.60 -22.15
N ASN A 660 -36.36 4.06 -23.31
CA ASN A 660 -37.30 4.42 -24.37
C ASN A 660 -37.92 3.16 -25.01
N LEU A 661 -39.02 2.69 -24.43
CA LEU A 661 -39.73 1.47 -24.87
C LEU A 661 -40.26 1.55 -26.31
N ASP A 662 -40.34 2.74 -26.92
CA ASP A 662 -40.82 2.90 -28.29
C ASP A 662 -39.74 2.57 -29.35
N LEU A 663 -38.46 2.55 -28.96
CA LEU A 663 -37.34 2.27 -29.88
C LEU A 663 -37.03 0.78 -30.02
N TYR A 664 -37.42 -0.03 -29.05
CA TYR A 664 -37.09 -1.45 -29.05
C TYR A 664 -38.10 -2.23 -29.89
N LYS A 665 -37.65 -2.71 -31.06
CA LYS A 665 -38.37 -3.77 -31.79
C LYS A 665 -38.35 -5.02 -30.91
N PHE A 666 -39.49 -5.34 -30.29
CA PHE A 666 -39.69 -6.38 -29.25
C PHE A 666 -39.40 -7.84 -29.68
N SER A 667 -38.61 -8.08 -30.73
CA SER A 667 -38.41 -9.42 -31.32
C SER A 667 -37.44 -10.32 -30.55
N ASN A 668 -36.61 -9.78 -29.64
CA ASN A 668 -35.52 -10.53 -28.98
C ASN A 668 -35.66 -10.66 -27.45
N ILE A 669 -36.89 -10.78 -26.94
CA ILE A 669 -37.12 -10.86 -25.48
C ILE A 669 -36.98 -12.32 -25.03
N LYS A 670 -35.95 -12.62 -24.24
CA LYS A 670 -35.73 -13.94 -23.65
C LYS A 670 -36.28 -14.00 -22.22
N PHE A 671 -36.79 -15.17 -21.85
CA PHE A 671 -37.29 -15.47 -20.51
C PHE A 671 -36.41 -16.53 -19.90
N GLU A 672 -35.66 -16.17 -18.87
CA GLU A 672 -34.94 -17.13 -18.05
C GLU A 672 -35.32 -16.85 -16.61
N ASP A 673 -36.32 -17.61 -16.13
CA ASP A 673 -36.55 -18.03 -14.73
C ASP A 673 -38.03 -17.95 -14.28
N GLU A 674 -38.51 -19.05 -13.69
CA GLU A 674 -39.88 -19.21 -13.17
C GLU A 674 -40.03 -18.75 -11.71
N SER A 675 -38.92 -18.47 -11.04
CA SER A 675 -38.88 -18.07 -9.63
C SER A 675 -39.53 -16.68 -9.39
N VAL A 676 -39.97 -16.45 -8.14
CA VAL A 676 -40.49 -15.15 -7.71
C VAL A 676 -39.31 -14.28 -7.35
N ASN A 677 -39.04 -13.29 -8.18
CA ASN A 677 -37.83 -12.50 -8.10
C ASN A 677 -38.17 -11.02 -7.86
N SER A 678 -37.30 -10.35 -7.10
CA SER A 678 -37.31 -8.89 -6.98
C SER A 678 -36.11 -8.32 -7.68
N PHE A 679 -36.33 -7.24 -8.39
CA PHE A 679 -35.33 -6.59 -9.21
C PHE A 679 -35.22 -5.13 -8.82
N LEU A 680 -33.99 -4.65 -8.72
CA LEU A 680 -33.69 -3.24 -8.61
C LEU A 680 -33.47 -2.68 -10.01
N VAL A 681 -34.35 -1.76 -10.40
CA VAL A 681 -34.43 -1.23 -11.76
C VAL A 681 -33.64 0.08 -11.83
N LEU A 682 -32.34 0.00 -12.12
CA LEU A 682 -31.42 1.14 -11.95
C LEU A 682 -31.68 2.27 -12.94
N ASN A 683 -32.21 1.95 -14.12
CA ASN A 683 -32.61 2.96 -15.10
C ASN A 683 -33.82 3.81 -14.67
N SER A 684 -34.50 3.43 -13.58
CA SER A 684 -35.64 4.15 -13.01
C SER A 684 -35.23 5.16 -11.93
N GLU A 685 -33.92 5.35 -11.70
CA GLU A 685 -33.42 6.30 -10.71
C GLU A 685 -33.96 7.71 -10.97
N PHE A 686 -34.64 8.27 -9.97
CA PHE A 686 -35.24 9.60 -10.04
C PHE A 686 -34.14 10.66 -9.90
N ARG A 687 -33.85 11.37 -10.99
CA ARG A 687 -32.76 12.36 -11.05
C ARG A 687 -33.09 13.71 -10.40
N TYR A 688 -34.32 13.90 -9.93
CA TYR A 688 -34.76 15.10 -9.22
C TYR A 688 -36.10 14.83 -8.53
N ASP A 689 -36.45 15.67 -7.55
CA ASP A 689 -37.76 15.67 -6.90
C ASP A 689 -38.88 15.87 -7.93
N THR A 690 -39.82 14.93 -8.03
CA THR A 690 -40.96 15.01 -8.98
C THR A 690 -42.14 14.18 -8.52
N ASN A 691 -43.32 14.46 -9.08
CA ASN A 691 -44.48 13.60 -8.90
C ASN A 691 -44.48 12.47 -9.94
N LEU A 692 -44.61 11.23 -9.47
CA LEU A 692 -44.86 10.02 -10.22
C LEU A 692 -46.34 9.96 -10.59
N LEU A 693 -46.63 9.97 -11.89
CA LEU A 693 -47.97 9.94 -12.46
C LEU A 693 -48.43 8.53 -12.82
N GLY A 694 -47.49 7.59 -13.02
CA GLY A 694 -47.82 6.29 -13.57
C GLY A 694 -46.62 5.52 -14.08
N PHE A 695 -46.88 4.46 -14.83
CA PHE A 695 -45.87 3.58 -15.39
C PHE A 695 -46.16 3.23 -16.84
N LYS A 696 -45.12 3.08 -17.66
CA LYS A 696 -45.19 2.41 -18.96
C LYS A 696 -44.45 1.09 -18.83
N ILE A 697 -45.13 -0.03 -18.99
CA ILE A 697 -44.60 -1.37 -18.69
C ILE A 697 -44.79 -2.25 -19.91
N TYR A 698 -43.73 -2.94 -20.34
CA TYR A 698 -43.83 -4.02 -21.31
C TYR A 698 -43.91 -5.38 -20.61
N ALA A 699 -45.08 -6.00 -20.66
CA ALA A 699 -45.33 -7.30 -20.06
C ALA A 699 -45.38 -8.39 -21.12
N VAL A 700 -44.72 -9.52 -20.89
CA VAL A 700 -44.72 -10.63 -21.87
C VAL A 700 -45.73 -11.71 -21.52
N LYS A 701 -46.11 -11.78 -20.24
CA LYS A 701 -47.18 -12.64 -19.73
C LYS A 701 -48.13 -11.82 -18.87
N GLU A 702 -49.40 -12.25 -18.85
CA GLU A 702 -50.39 -11.67 -17.94
C GLU A 702 -50.07 -12.04 -16.49
N GLY A 703 -50.42 -11.17 -15.55
CA GLY A 703 -50.17 -11.43 -14.14
C GLY A 703 -50.27 -10.19 -13.25
N HIS A 704 -49.62 -10.22 -12.09
CA HIS A 704 -49.55 -9.07 -11.21
C HIS A 704 -48.14 -8.85 -10.70
N ILE A 705 -47.74 -7.59 -10.65
CA ILE A 705 -46.44 -7.16 -10.13
C ILE A 705 -46.67 -6.26 -8.92
N LEU A 706 -45.66 -6.21 -8.06
CA LEU A 706 -45.57 -5.27 -6.96
C LEU A 706 -44.43 -4.31 -7.28
N LEU A 707 -44.76 -3.03 -7.27
CA LEU A 707 -43.80 -1.94 -7.42
C LEU A 707 -43.60 -1.28 -6.07
N GLN A 708 -42.36 -1.05 -5.71
CA GLN A 708 -41.95 -0.33 -4.52
C GLN A 708 -40.91 0.68 -4.97
N TYR A 709 -40.94 1.91 -4.45
CA TYR A 709 -39.80 2.80 -4.58
C TYR A 709 -38.98 2.70 -3.30
N ILE A 710 -37.67 2.62 -3.45
CA ILE A 710 -36.75 2.50 -2.33
C ILE A 710 -35.83 3.70 -2.31
N PHE A 711 -35.50 4.14 -1.09
CA PHE A 711 -34.45 5.12 -0.84
C PHE A 711 -33.27 4.38 -0.23
N VAL A 712 -32.16 4.39 -0.96
CA VAL A 712 -30.85 4.12 -0.36
C VAL A 712 -30.54 5.36 0.48
N SER A 713 -30.06 5.19 1.72
CA SER A 713 -29.82 6.31 2.63
C SER A 713 -29.14 7.47 1.91
N THR A 714 -29.66 8.68 2.12
CA THR A 714 -29.36 9.91 1.36
C THR A 714 -27.88 10.28 1.26
N ASP A 715 -27.05 9.67 2.10
CA ASP A 715 -25.63 9.96 2.19
C ASP A 715 -24.79 9.09 1.24
N GLU A 716 -25.38 8.14 0.53
CA GLU A 716 -24.64 7.14 -0.27
C GLU A 716 -24.87 7.27 -1.79
N CYS A 717 -26.11 7.13 -2.27
CA CYS A 717 -26.43 7.23 -3.71
C CYS A 717 -27.61 8.16 -3.99
N GLY A 718 -27.69 8.70 -5.21
CA GLY A 718 -28.69 9.67 -5.63
C GLY A 718 -28.31 11.13 -5.35
N VAL A 719 -27.51 11.38 -4.31
CA VAL A 719 -26.97 12.72 -3.99
C VAL A 719 -25.49 12.83 -4.38
N LEU A 720 -24.65 11.89 -3.94
CA LEU A 720 -23.20 11.92 -4.19
C LEU A 720 -22.80 11.28 -5.53
N MET A 721 -23.48 10.19 -5.90
CA MET A 721 -23.21 9.42 -7.12
C MET A 721 -24.50 8.77 -7.63
N PRO A 722 -24.60 8.49 -8.95
CA PRO A 722 -25.70 7.69 -9.48
C PRO A 722 -25.80 6.35 -8.75
N CYS A 723 -26.99 5.92 -8.39
CA CYS A 723 -27.19 4.65 -7.71
C CYS A 723 -26.72 3.45 -8.54
N SER A 724 -26.75 3.55 -9.87
CA SER A 724 -26.14 2.53 -10.73
C SER A 724 -24.64 2.35 -10.49
N PHE A 725 -23.91 3.43 -10.25
CA PHE A 725 -22.49 3.37 -9.92
C PHE A 725 -22.25 2.85 -8.51
N TYR A 726 -23.06 3.30 -7.55
CA TYR A 726 -22.99 2.83 -6.16
C TYR A 726 -23.14 1.31 -6.07
N PHE A 727 -24.16 0.72 -6.70
CA PHE A 727 -24.41 -0.72 -6.66
C PHE A 727 -23.43 -1.55 -7.49
N LYS A 728 -22.67 -0.92 -8.39
CA LYS A 728 -21.53 -1.56 -9.06
C LYS A 728 -20.37 -1.82 -8.08
N GLN A 729 -20.15 -0.90 -7.14
CA GLN A 729 -19.09 -1.02 -6.12
C GLN A 729 -19.55 -1.75 -4.86
N ASN A 730 -20.82 -1.56 -4.46
CA ASN A 730 -21.37 -2.07 -3.21
C ASN A 730 -22.51 -3.07 -3.48
N ILE A 731 -22.21 -4.36 -3.32
CA ILE A 731 -23.15 -5.45 -3.59
C ILE A 731 -24.14 -5.69 -2.42
N SER A 732 -23.83 -5.20 -1.20
CA SER A 732 -24.64 -5.43 0.00
C SER A 732 -25.72 -4.37 0.19
N ILE A 733 -26.96 -4.79 0.47
CA ILE A 733 -28.11 -3.91 0.66
C ILE A 733 -28.52 -3.75 2.13
N ASN A 734 -27.55 -3.61 3.05
CA ASN A 734 -27.82 -3.73 4.48
C ASN A 734 -28.70 -2.60 5.08
N ARG A 735 -29.15 -1.62 4.29
CA ARG A 735 -29.92 -0.43 4.75
C ARG A 735 -30.97 0.07 3.73
N LEU A 736 -31.88 -0.79 3.26
CA LEU A 736 -33.10 -0.26 2.61
C LEU A 736 -34.07 0.25 3.67
N ASN A 737 -34.19 1.57 3.75
CA ASN A 737 -35.32 2.18 4.43
C ASN A 737 -36.53 2.00 3.51
N ASN A 738 -37.33 0.97 3.80
CA ASN A 738 -38.58 0.75 3.10
C ASN A 738 -39.58 1.85 3.50
N GLU A 739 -39.67 2.92 2.70
CA GLU A 739 -40.83 3.82 2.75
C GLU A 739 -41.98 3.15 1.97
N THR A 740 -42.96 2.66 2.71
CA THR A 740 -43.83 1.53 2.34
C THR A 740 -45.07 1.90 1.51
N ASN A 741 -44.92 2.42 0.28
CA ASN A 741 -46.03 2.40 -0.68
C ASN A 741 -45.81 1.29 -1.71
N VAL A 742 -46.42 0.14 -1.46
CA VAL A 742 -46.45 -0.97 -2.42
C VAL A 742 -47.60 -0.77 -3.41
N ILE A 743 -47.28 -0.59 -4.68
CA ILE A 743 -48.24 -0.44 -5.77
C ILE A 743 -48.42 -1.79 -6.45
N LYS A 744 -49.63 -2.36 -6.39
CA LYS A 744 -49.96 -3.61 -7.07
C LYS A 744 -50.60 -3.32 -8.42
N LEU A 745 -50.00 -3.80 -9.51
CA LEU A 745 -50.52 -3.66 -10.87
C LEU A 745 -50.86 -5.02 -11.47
N ASN A 746 -52.02 -5.12 -12.13
CA ASN A 746 -52.44 -6.32 -12.87
C ASN A 746 -52.11 -6.14 -14.35
N LEU A 747 -51.07 -6.81 -14.84
CA LEU A 747 -50.56 -6.73 -16.20
C LEU A 747 -51.33 -7.63 -17.17
N LYS A 748 -51.70 -7.09 -18.34
CA LYS A 748 -52.01 -7.84 -19.57
C LYS A 748 -50.75 -8.08 -20.38
N LYS A 749 -50.77 -8.92 -21.41
CA LYS A 749 -49.61 -9.05 -22.32
C LYS A 749 -49.50 -7.81 -23.23
N GLY A 750 -48.27 -7.35 -23.46
CA GLY A 750 -47.92 -6.21 -24.31
C GLY A 750 -47.52 -4.95 -23.54
N LEU A 751 -47.31 -3.87 -24.30
CA LEU A 751 -47.01 -2.54 -23.78
C LEU A 751 -48.26 -1.92 -23.15
N GLN A 752 -48.15 -1.48 -21.90
CA GLN A 752 -49.26 -0.90 -21.14
C GLN A 752 -48.86 0.41 -20.49
N VAL A 753 -49.85 1.28 -20.33
CA VAL A 753 -49.70 2.56 -19.64
C VAL A 753 -50.65 2.55 -18.44
N TYR A 754 -50.08 2.58 -17.25
CA TYR A 754 -50.79 2.65 -15.98
C TYR A 754 -50.73 4.08 -15.46
N LYS A 755 -51.88 4.72 -15.26
CA LYS A 755 -51.96 6.01 -14.56
C LYS A 755 -52.35 5.76 -13.11
N LEU A 756 -51.65 6.41 -12.18
CA LEU A 756 -52.01 6.37 -10.77
C LEU A 756 -53.27 7.22 -10.55
N SER A 757 -54.09 6.83 -9.57
CA SER A 757 -55.29 7.57 -9.19
C SER A 757 -54.97 8.94 -8.58
N SER A 758 -53.78 9.07 -7.98
CA SER A 758 -53.23 10.32 -7.47
C SER A 758 -51.72 10.33 -7.72
N PRO A 759 -51.12 11.49 -8.06
CA PRO A 759 -49.67 11.62 -8.17
C PRO A 759 -48.98 11.27 -6.84
N ILE A 760 -47.86 10.57 -6.90
CA ILE A 760 -47.03 10.24 -5.72
C ILE A 760 -45.76 11.08 -5.79
N TYR A 761 -45.51 11.90 -4.78
CA TYR A 761 -44.25 12.65 -4.71
C TYR A 761 -43.08 11.70 -4.44
N ILE A 762 -42.07 11.74 -5.29
CA ILE A 762 -40.86 10.93 -5.20
C ILE A 762 -39.66 11.89 -5.12
N ARG A 763 -38.76 11.63 -4.16
CA ARG A 763 -37.54 12.41 -3.99
C ARG A 763 -36.44 11.93 -4.94
N GLU A 764 -35.51 12.83 -5.23
CA GLU A 764 -34.26 12.52 -5.92
C GLU A 764 -33.51 11.34 -5.27
N GLY A 765 -32.93 10.47 -6.09
CA GLY A 765 -32.21 9.27 -5.65
C GLY A 765 -33.08 8.04 -5.39
N ALA A 766 -34.41 8.17 -5.44
CA ALA A 766 -35.30 7.01 -5.38
C ALA A 766 -35.04 6.06 -6.56
N ILE A 767 -35.21 4.75 -6.34
CA ILE A 767 -35.13 3.72 -7.38
C ILE A 767 -36.35 2.82 -7.28
N LEU A 768 -36.85 2.34 -8.41
CA LEU A 768 -37.91 1.35 -8.45
C LEU A 768 -37.35 -0.05 -8.15
N MET A 769 -37.96 -0.71 -7.16
CA MET A 769 -37.86 -2.15 -6.94
C MET A 769 -39.13 -2.84 -7.44
N VAL A 770 -38.95 -3.91 -8.20
CA VAL A 770 -40.03 -4.60 -8.89
C VAL A 770 -40.03 -6.07 -8.50
N THR A 771 -41.10 -6.51 -7.85
CA THR A 771 -41.32 -7.92 -7.54
C THR A 771 -42.37 -8.49 -8.49
N HIS A 772 -42.03 -9.57 -9.19
CA HIS A 772 -42.99 -10.28 -10.02
C HIS A 772 -42.83 -11.79 -9.91
N LYS A 773 -43.90 -12.52 -10.23
CA LYS A 773 -43.84 -13.99 -10.35
C LYS A 773 -43.62 -14.37 -11.81
N ARG A 774 -42.77 -15.36 -12.11
CA ARG A 774 -42.72 -16.03 -13.43
C ARG A 774 -42.35 -15.14 -14.64
N GLY A 775 -41.37 -14.26 -14.46
CA GLY A 775 -40.84 -13.46 -15.57
C GLY A 775 -41.77 -12.38 -16.15
N GLN A 776 -42.93 -12.05 -15.58
CA GLN A 776 -43.99 -11.26 -16.26
C GLN A 776 -43.57 -10.00 -17.05
N ILE A 777 -42.50 -9.31 -16.66
CA ILE A 777 -41.97 -8.11 -17.33
C ILE A 777 -40.89 -8.51 -18.33
N GLY A 778 -40.93 -7.93 -19.53
CA GLY A 778 -39.89 -8.17 -20.52
C GLY A 778 -38.57 -7.52 -20.12
N SER A 779 -37.47 -8.26 -20.27
CA SER A 779 -36.13 -7.69 -20.26
C SER A 779 -35.67 -7.38 -21.69
N PHE A 780 -34.89 -6.31 -21.82
CA PHE A 780 -34.33 -5.82 -23.06
C PHE A 780 -32.83 -5.97 -23.00
N TYR A 781 -32.25 -6.46 -24.08
CA TYR A 781 -30.81 -6.41 -24.31
C TYR A 781 -30.53 -5.27 -25.28
N ASN A 782 -29.53 -4.46 -24.96
CA ASN A 782 -29.09 -3.39 -25.83
C ASN A 782 -27.66 -3.70 -26.29
N GLU A 783 -27.53 -4.31 -27.48
CA GLU A 783 -26.20 -4.68 -28.01
C GLU A 783 -25.37 -3.43 -28.34
N ASP A 784 -26.03 -2.30 -28.62
CA ASP A 784 -25.40 -1.08 -29.14
C ASP A 784 -25.04 -0.07 -28.05
N SER A 785 -25.60 -0.17 -26.83
CA SER A 785 -25.43 0.93 -25.87
C SER A 785 -24.08 0.97 -25.19
N GLY A 786 -23.36 -0.15 -24.99
CA GLY A 786 -22.05 -0.23 -24.31
C GLY A 786 -21.98 0.31 -22.87
N ASN A 787 -22.91 1.17 -22.48
CA ASN A 787 -22.87 2.12 -21.38
C ASN A 787 -24.13 2.03 -20.50
N THR A 788 -25.07 1.14 -20.82
CA THR A 788 -26.26 0.96 -19.99
C THR A 788 -25.99 -0.10 -18.94
N MET A 789 -25.96 0.33 -17.67
CA MET A 789 -25.84 -0.57 -16.54
C MET A 789 -27.03 -1.53 -16.48
N SER A 790 -26.74 -2.81 -16.24
CA SER A 790 -27.74 -3.86 -16.04
C SER A 790 -28.53 -3.65 -14.74
N ASP A 791 -29.77 -4.12 -14.73
CA ASP A 791 -30.56 -4.18 -13.50
C ASP A 791 -30.03 -5.29 -12.57
N TYR A 792 -30.39 -5.24 -11.29
CA TYR A 792 -29.91 -6.20 -10.30
C TYR A 792 -31.04 -7.07 -9.76
N PHE A 793 -30.74 -8.35 -9.56
CA PHE A 793 -31.56 -9.29 -8.81
C PHE A 793 -31.31 -9.09 -7.30
N VAL A 794 -32.40 -9.01 -6.52
CA VAL A 794 -32.36 -8.85 -5.07
C VAL A 794 -32.61 -10.21 -4.41
N GLU A 795 -31.56 -10.81 -3.84
CA GLU A 795 -31.70 -12.07 -3.09
C GLU A 795 -32.11 -11.77 -1.64
N PHE A 796 -33.43 -11.81 -1.38
CA PHE A 796 -33.99 -11.43 -0.07
C PHE A 796 -33.38 -12.17 1.13
N PHE A 797 -33.02 -13.45 0.98
CA PHE A 797 -32.51 -14.25 2.09
C PHE A 797 -31.09 -13.84 2.52
N ASN A 798 -30.30 -13.30 1.59
CA ASN A 798 -28.89 -12.96 1.82
C ASN A 798 -28.62 -11.46 1.84
N GLN A 799 -29.60 -10.61 1.49
CA GLN A 799 -29.44 -9.15 1.31
C GLN A 799 -28.32 -8.79 0.33
N THR A 800 -28.04 -9.68 -0.62
CA THR A 800 -27.03 -9.52 -1.66
C THR A 800 -27.70 -9.17 -2.98
N LEU A 801 -27.11 -8.22 -3.71
CA LEU A 801 -27.46 -7.96 -5.09
C LEU A 801 -26.69 -8.90 -6.00
N GLN A 802 -27.38 -9.56 -6.92
CA GLN A 802 -26.71 -10.27 -8.00
C GLN A 802 -26.97 -9.52 -9.29
N ASN A 803 -25.91 -9.12 -9.98
CA ASN A 803 -26.06 -8.49 -11.28
C ASN A 803 -26.71 -9.50 -12.25
N ILE A 804 -27.79 -9.10 -12.94
CA ILE A 804 -28.48 -9.96 -13.92
C ILE A 804 -27.52 -10.39 -15.05
N SER A 805 -26.46 -9.61 -15.34
CA SER A 805 -25.51 -9.85 -16.43
C SER A 805 -24.54 -11.02 -16.20
N LEU A 806 -24.43 -11.57 -14.98
CA LEU A 806 -23.57 -12.73 -14.69
C LEU A 806 -24.00 -14.02 -15.42
N VAL A 807 -25.19 -14.02 -16.06
CA VAL A 807 -25.69 -15.15 -16.88
C VAL A 807 -25.56 -14.90 -18.39
N LYS A 808 -24.83 -13.84 -18.79
CA LYS A 808 -24.58 -13.34 -20.16
C LYS A 808 -25.60 -12.28 -20.59
N LEU A 809 -25.06 -11.07 -20.82
CA LEU A 809 -25.65 -9.87 -21.43
C LEU A 809 -26.35 -8.90 -20.46
N ASP A 810 -26.11 -7.60 -20.65
CA ASP A 810 -26.67 -6.51 -19.84
C ASP A 810 -28.17 -6.36 -20.10
N GLN A 811 -28.96 -7.05 -19.28
CA GLN A 811 -30.41 -7.02 -19.36
C GLN A 811 -30.99 -5.90 -18.49
N MET A 812 -32.04 -5.27 -19.02
CA MET A 812 -32.78 -4.19 -18.34
C MET A 812 -34.29 -4.45 -18.43
N LEU A 813 -35.03 -4.22 -17.35
CA LEU A 813 -36.47 -4.41 -17.32
C LEU A 813 -37.18 -3.26 -18.06
N GLY A 814 -38.18 -3.61 -18.87
CA GLY A 814 -38.95 -2.65 -19.67
C GLY A 814 -40.01 -1.90 -18.87
N ILE A 815 -39.57 -1.05 -17.94
CA ILE A 815 -40.44 -0.23 -17.10
C ILE A 815 -39.97 1.21 -17.12
N ASN A 816 -40.91 2.12 -17.36
CA ASN A 816 -40.69 3.55 -17.22
C ASN A 816 -41.60 4.14 -16.15
N CYS A 817 -41.05 5.01 -15.33
CA CYS A 817 -41.79 5.84 -14.39
C CYS A 817 -42.22 7.13 -15.10
N LEU A 818 -43.53 7.32 -15.30
CA LEU A 818 -44.09 8.55 -15.88
C LEU A 818 -44.08 9.67 -14.85
N ILE A 819 -43.54 10.83 -15.19
CA ILE A 819 -43.35 11.93 -14.24
C ILE A 819 -44.08 13.20 -14.71
N GLU A 820 -44.45 14.05 -13.75
CA GLU A 820 -45.16 15.30 -14.01
C GLU A 820 -44.31 16.31 -14.77
N TYR A 821 -43.07 16.54 -14.31
CA TYR A 821 -42.14 17.46 -14.94
C TYR A 821 -41.10 16.65 -15.69
N GLY A 822 -41.21 16.61 -17.02
CA GLY A 822 -40.19 16.03 -17.87
C GLY A 822 -38.87 16.82 -17.85
N TYR A 823 -37.88 16.31 -18.58
CA TYR A 823 -36.53 16.85 -18.63
C TYR A 823 -35.93 16.70 -20.01
N TYR A 824 -34.94 17.54 -20.28
CA TYR A 824 -34.07 17.44 -21.45
C TYR A 824 -32.86 16.57 -21.09
N ILE A 825 -32.53 15.65 -21.99
CA ILE A 825 -31.29 14.86 -21.94
C ILE A 825 -30.34 15.42 -22.98
N HIS A 826 -29.12 15.72 -22.54
CA HIS A 826 -28.02 16.13 -23.40
C HIS A 826 -26.86 15.16 -23.24
N GLN A 827 -26.44 14.51 -24.33
CA GLN A 827 -25.26 13.65 -24.35
C GLN A 827 -24.12 14.37 -25.05
N ILE A 828 -23.01 14.53 -24.35
CA ILE A 828 -21.82 15.24 -24.82
C ILE A 828 -20.67 14.25 -24.83
N LYS A 829 -20.12 13.98 -26.01
CA LYS A 829 -18.93 13.14 -26.17
C LYS A 829 -17.70 14.02 -26.08
N VAL A 830 -16.86 13.76 -25.10
CA VAL A 830 -15.64 14.50 -24.83
C VAL A 830 -14.44 13.60 -25.09
N VAL A 831 -13.48 14.07 -25.86
CA VAL A 831 -12.21 13.39 -26.07
C VAL A 831 -11.10 14.33 -25.62
N LYS A 832 -10.42 13.98 -24.52
CA LYS A 832 -9.40 14.83 -23.91
C LYS A 832 -8.17 14.01 -23.53
N LYS A 833 -6.99 14.54 -23.84
CA LYS A 833 -5.71 13.94 -23.45
C LYS A 833 -5.28 14.46 -22.08
N TYR A 834 -4.95 13.54 -21.17
CA TYR A 834 -4.46 13.83 -19.83
C TYR A 834 -3.08 13.22 -19.59
N TYR A 835 -2.27 13.88 -18.77
CA TYR A 835 -1.05 13.32 -18.22
C TYR A 835 -1.39 12.33 -17.10
N LEU A 836 -0.79 11.14 -17.11
CA LEU A 836 -0.95 10.16 -16.04
C LEU A 836 -0.47 10.72 -14.69
N PHE A 837 -1.07 10.23 -13.60
CA PHE A 837 -0.68 10.54 -12.21
C PHE A 837 -0.85 12.00 -11.76
N VAL A 838 -1.49 12.84 -12.58
CA VAL A 838 -1.90 14.19 -12.17
C VAL A 838 -3.37 14.13 -11.76
N PRO A 839 -3.74 14.64 -10.57
CA PRO A 839 -5.14 14.85 -10.22
C PRO A 839 -5.68 16.06 -11.00
N TYR A 840 -6.72 15.84 -11.81
CA TYR A 840 -7.42 16.90 -12.54
C TYR A 840 -8.71 17.28 -11.83
N ASN A 841 -8.93 18.58 -11.63
CA ASN A 841 -10.18 19.11 -11.12
C ASN A 841 -11.01 19.66 -12.29
N ILE A 842 -11.76 18.79 -12.96
CA ILE A 842 -12.67 19.20 -14.02
C ILE A 842 -13.83 20.00 -13.42
N LYS A 843 -14.15 21.17 -13.96
CA LYS A 843 -15.35 21.92 -13.60
C LYS A 843 -16.33 21.95 -14.75
N VAL A 844 -17.53 21.43 -14.54
CA VAL A 844 -18.63 21.54 -15.50
C VAL A 844 -19.59 22.64 -15.06
N LYS A 845 -19.85 23.58 -15.96
CA LYS A 845 -20.76 24.71 -15.76
C LYS A 845 -21.77 24.78 -16.88
N LEU A 846 -23.05 24.81 -16.54
CA LEU A 846 -24.10 25.13 -17.51
C LEU A 846 -24.12 26.63 -17.77
N ALA A 847 -24.26 27.04 -19.03
CA ALA A 847 -24.24 28.44 -19.47
C ALA A 847 -25.03 29.42 -18.58
N ASN A 848 -26.22 28.99 -18.16
CA ASN A 848 -27.18 29.79 -17.41
C ASN A 848 -27.23 29.43 -15.91
N SER A 849 -26.27 28.65 -15.42
CA SER A 849 -26.17 28.24 -14.03
C SER A 849 -25.04 28.98 -13.32
N THR A 850 -25.30 29.41 -12.08
CA THR A 850 -24.26 29.92 -11.17
C THR A 850 -23.51 28.78 -10.47
N LYS A 851 -24.02 27.55 -10.54
CA LYS A 851 -23.39 26.37 -9.92
C LYS A 851 -22.34 25.77 -10.84
N ASN A 852 -21.15 25.56 -10.29
CA ASN A 852 -20.08 24.76 -10.88
C ASN A 852 -20.09 23.37 -10.24
N ILE A 853 -19.94 22.34 -11.05
CA ILE A 853 -19.74 20.96 -10.57
C ILE A 853 -18.25 20.66 -10.70
N ASN A 854 -17.58 20.45 -9.57
CA ASN A 854 -16.15 20.15 -9.54
C ASN A 854 -15.96 18.63 -9.44
N ILE A 855 -15.41 18.00 -10.46
CA ILE A 855 -15.11 16.58 -10.54
C ILE A 855 -13.61 16.41 -10.42
N LYS A 856 -13.17 15.58 -9.49
CA LYS A 856 -11.76 15.22 -9.37
C LYS A 856 -11.52 13.90 -10.07
N ILE A 857 -10.67 13.89 -11.09
CA ILE A 857 -10.21 12.68 -11.78
C ILE A 857 -8.77 12.41 -11.36
N ASN A 858 -8.50 11.20 -10.87
CA ASN A 858 -7.14 10.66 -10.82
C ASN A 858 -7.02 9.67 -11.98
N VAL A 859 -6.23 10.02 -12.98
CA VAL A 859 -5.99 9.16 -14.13
C VAL A 859 -5.01 8.06 -13.72
N ASN A 860 -5.56 6.92 -13.32
CA ASN A 860 -4.84 5.67 -13.09
C ASN A 860 -4.89 4.80 -14.37
N HIS A 861 -4.05 3.77 -14.47
CA HIS A 861 -3.74 3.00 -15.69
C HIS A 861 -4.90 2.29 -16.45
N ASP A 862 -6.17 2.54 -16.13
CA ASP A 862 -7.29 1.90 -16.83
C ASP A 862 -7.83 2.82 -17.96
N PRO A 863 -7.73 2.45 -19.25
CA PRO A 863 -8.05 3.35 -20.36
C PRO A 863 -9.55 3.58 -20.62
N SER A 864 -10.45 3.03 -19.80
CA SER A 864 -11.91 3.23 -19.93
C SER A 864 -12.55 3.69 -18.64
N PHE A 865 -12.95 4.95 -18.57
CA PHE A 865 -13.77 5.49 -17.49
C PHE A 865 -15.01 6.19 -18.08
N ASP A 866 -16.19 5.71 -17.73
CA ASP A 866 -17.44 6.41 -17.98
C ASP A 866 -17.74 7.35 -16.80
N ILE A 867 -17.81 8.65 -17.07
CA ILE A 867 -18.16 9.67 -16.07
C ILE A 867 -19.55 10.21 -16.37
N THR A 868 -20.54 9.71 -15.64
CA THR A 868 -21.92 10.22 -15.70
C THR A 868 -22.10 11.35 -14.68
N ILE A 869 -22.27 12.58 -15.16
CA ILE A 869 -22.43 13.78 -14.31
C ILE A 869 -23.91 14.15 -14.22
N LEU A 870 -24.54 13.91 -13.07
CA LEU A 870 -25.91 14.35 -12.82
C LEU A 870 -25.93 15.83 -12.42
N ILE A 871 -26.66 16.66 -13.17
CA ILE A 871 -26.87 18.08 -12.87
C ILE A 871 -28.34 18.34 -12.60
N SER A 872 -28.84 17.95 -11.42
CA SER A 872 -30.23 18.23 -11.04
C SER A 872 -30.38 19.69 -10.59
N ASN A 873 -31.12 20.48 -11.36
CA ASN A 873 -31.39 21.89 -11.02
C ASN A 873 -32.74 22.02 -10.30
N SER A 874 -32.94 21.27 -9.21
CA SER A 874 -34.26 21.02 -8.62
C SER A 874 -34.63 21.88 -7.39
N LYS A 875 -33.83 22.88 -6.96
CA LYS A 875 -34.24 23.77 -5.85
C LYS A 875 -33.69 25.21 -5.96
N ILE A 876 -34.61 26.14 -6.24
CA ILE A 876 -34.55 27.54 -5.80
C ILE A 876 -35.40 27.59 -4.52
N ILE A 877 -34.81 27.25 -3.38
CA ILE A 877 -35.24 27.72 -2.07
C ILE A 877 -33.95 28.10 -1.35
N GLU A 878 -33.84 29.38 -0.99
CA GLU A 878 -32.71 29.95 -0.27
C GLU A 878 -32.45 29.22 1.06
N ASN A 879 -31.16 29.10 1.41
CA ASN A 879 -30.59 28.59 2.65
C ASN A 879 -30.53 27.05 2.85
N SER A 880 -29.49 26.45 2.28
CA SER A 880 -28.61 25.53 3.02
C SER A 880 -27.32 25.26 2.23
N LEU A 881 -26.17 25.32 2.93
CA LEU A 881 -24.86 24.95 2.41
C LEU A 881 -24.86 23.45 2.04
N PHE A 882 -24.44 23.13 0.82
CA PHE A 882 -23.99 21.79 0.45
C PHE A 882 -22.56 21.87 -0.08
N LEU A 883 -21.64 21.17 0.60
CA LEU A 883 -20.26 20.94 0.16
C LEU A 883 -20.21 19.82 -0.89
N PRO A 884 -19.50 19.97 -2.01
CA PRO A 884 -19.23 18.86 -2.91
C PRO A 884 -17.97 18.10 -2.45
N TYR A 885 -18.11 16.82 -2.14
CA TYR A 885 -17.02 15.86 -2.01
C TYR A 885 -17.16 14.77 -3.10
N PHE A 886 -16.06 14.40 -3.75
CA PHE A 886 -16.01 13.39 -4.80
C PHE A 886 -14.96 12.31 -4.47
N LEU A 887 -15.28 11.06 -4.80
CA LEU A 887 -14.36 9.92 -4.88
C LEU A 887 -14.52 9.23 -6.25
N ILE A 888 -13.40 8.74 -6.77
CA ILE A 888 -13.18 8.17 -8.12
C ILE A 888 -13.51 6.69 -8.15
#